data_AF-G7I6P0-F1
#
_entry.id   AF-G7I6P0-F1
#
_cell.length_a   1.000
_cell.length_b   1.000
_cell.length_c   1.000
_cell.angle_alpha   90.00
_cell.angle_beta   90.00
_cell.angle_gamma   90.00
#
_symmetry.space_group_name_H-M   'P 1'
#
loop_
_entity.id
_entity.type
_entity.pdbx_description
1 polymer ?
#
loop_
_entity_poly.entity_id
_entity_poly.type
_entity_poly.pdbx_seq_one_letter_code
_entity_poly.pdbx_strand_id
1 'polypeptide(L)'
;MATRGTRSEKVRRIFTQFDANHDGGLNREEMASLVGAVNPRVKFSDEQINAILDEVFRTYAEFIDGERGLTYEGLLRTYDDGAGDVDRDFDALALDLNVDEAGKAPAPDSEASSSIVDERMAVESQKKQRTAAWAVSPNHGIVFDETWKIVDDLEILIKRLKLKQAKDGKVKGENFDAYSDAGWSRELGPSTEISDKRVVWDESGHDYAVFVKEVGGLRTRADNARSREEAFDGHMAIGRVLYEHQLFKEALISFKRACELQPVDVRPHFRAGNCYYVLGRYKEAKEEFLLALEAAEAGGNQWAYLLPQIYVNLGISLEGEGMVLSACEYYREAAILCPTHFRALKLLGSALFGVGEYKAAVKALEEAIFMKPDYADAHCDLASALHAMREDERAIEVFQKAIDLKPGHIDALYNLGGLYMDLGRFQRASEMYTRVLAVWPNHWRAQLNKAVSLLGAGENEEAKKALKEALKMTNRVELHDAISHLKQLQKKKNKPNGDTPEESPFVIVEPSKFKTVGDKTTVRQELASALQIRALQKVARLSRCNVELLKKEMSEHDVPVSYSGTGVPEKSIRKPNLEEILRKLLSFLKPDTFQGAVKAINERILSVLDENGSGRLDLGMFFAILAPICGGPPERRKRIAFDALLWRPMNEDGANLKKVDATRYIKLLRAVYVPSQGVSELMEVRGDVDTSMVSFSEFLVMFDDPDWGFGIMPTLVKLETGDRNRHGKTMCAVCRYPIIGSRFKEIKSHFNLCNQCYSEGKVPSTFKQEEYRFKEYGNEGEAMKDKCTCFNLQPRNESR
;
A
#
# COMPACT_ATOMS: atom_id res chain seq x y z
N MET A 1 -33.42 -25.22 1.00
CA MET A 1 -33.94 -23.85 0.79
C MET A 1 -34.76 -23.47 2.01
N ALA A 2 -34.14 -22.77 2.96
CA ALA A 2 -34.79 -21.90 3.94
C ALA A 2 -33.80 -20.75 4.08
N THR A 3 -34.18 -19.60 3.53
CA THR A 3 -33.37 -18.39 3.43
C THR A 3 -33.06 -17.85 4.81
N ARG A 4 -31.78 -17.58 5.08
CA ARG A 4 -31.37 -16.56 6.06
C ARG A 4 -32.23 -15.32 5.83
N GLY A 5 -32.81 -14.76 6.89
CA GLY A 5 -33.63 -13.56 6.82
C GLY A 5 -32.91 -12.45 6.04
N THR A 6 -33.68 -11.59 5.36
CA THR A 6 -33.09 -10.47 4.63
C THR A 6 -32.28 -9.58 5.58
N ARG A 7 -31.23 -8.91 5.09
CA ARG A 7 -30.42 -7.95 5.88
C ARG A 7 -31.27 -6.96 6.68
N SER A 8 -32.37 -6.50 6.08
CA SER A 8 -33.40 -5.65 6.69
C SER A 8 -34.06 -6.31 7.92
N GLU A 9 -34.35 -7.62 7.86
CA GLU A 9 -34.90 -8.40 8.97
C GLU A 9 -33.96 -8.46 10.19
N LYS A 10 -32.65 -8.66 9.93
CA LYS A 10 -31.63 -8.71 10.99
C LYS A 10 -31.49 -7.37 11.69
N VAL A 11 -31.37 -6.29 10.92
CA VAL A 11 -31.32 -4.93 11.48
C VAL A 11 -32.58 -4.63 12.27
N ARG A 12 -33.76 -5.06 11.81
CA ARG A 12 -35.03 -4.82 12.52
C ARG A 12 -35.03 -5.49 13.89
N ARG A 13 -34.55 -6.72 13.99
CA ARG A 13 -34.45 -7.44 15.27
C ARG A 13 -33.42 -6.81 16.22
N ILE A 14 -32.26 -6.34 15.70
CA ILE A 14 -31.30 -5.56 16.50
C ILE A 14 -31.96 -4.29 17.01
N PHE A 15 -32.62 -3.56 16.12
CA PHE A 15 -33.34 -2.33 16.48
C PHE A 15 -34.35 -2.58 17.60
N THR A 16 -35.22 -3.57 17.44
CA THR A 16 -36.24 -3.92 18.45
C THR A 16 -35.65 -4.41 19.77
N GLN A 17 -34.47 -5.04 19.77
CA GLN A 17 -33.82 -5.47 21.01
C GLN A 17 -33.33 -4.29 21.85
N PHE A 18 -32.88 -3.22 21.19
CA PHE A 18 -32.25 -2.06 21.86
C PHE A 18 -33.18 -0.85 22.00
N ASP A 19 -34.30 -0.80 21.28
CA ASP A 19 -35.43 0.11 21.53
C ASP A 19 -36.20 -0.37 22.78
N ALA A 20 -35.61 -0.13 23.94
CA ALA A 20 -36.07 -0.67 25.22
C ALA A 20 -37.34 0.04 25.71
N ASN A 21 -37.54 1.29 25.32
CA ASN A 21 -38.73 2.08 25.65
C ASN A 21 -39.87 1.93 24.61
N HIS A 22 -39.62 1.25 23.48
CA HIS A 22 -40.56 0.99 22.39
C HIS A 22 -41.17 2.27 21.79
N ASP A 23 -40.40 3.35 21.75
CA ASP A 23 -40.84 4.62 21.19
C ASP A 23 -40.57 4.75 19.68
N GLY A 24 -39.88 3.77 19.09
CA GLY A 24 -39.56 3.71 17.67
C GLY A 24 -38.26 4.44 17.30
N GLY A 25 -37.43 4.80 18.27
CA GLY A 25 -36.07 5.34 18.10
C GLY A 25 -35.07 4.71 19.08
N LEU A 26 -33.78 4.82 18.75
CA LEU A 26 -32.68 4.48 19.67
C LEU A 26 -32.11 5.76 20.24
N ASN A 27 -32.43 6.06 21.49
CA ASN A 27 -31.85 7.20 22.18
C ASN A 27 -30.35 6.97 22.47
N ARG A 28 -29.66 7.98 23.02
CA ARG A 28 -28.20 7.90 23.22
C ARG A 28 -27.78 6.78 24.17
N GLU A 29 -28.59 6.47 25.17
CA GLU A 29 -28.28 5.41 26.14
C GLU A 29 -28.49 4.01 25.54
N GLU A 30 -29.54 3.86 24.75
CA GLU A 30 -29.84 2.64 24.00
C GLU A 30 -28.79 2.37 22.92
N MET A 31 -28.37 3.42 22.21
CA MET A 31 -27.30 3.32 21.23
C MET A 31 -25.93 3.03 21.88
N ALA A 32 -25.64 3.61 23.06
CA ALA A 32 -24.45 3.26 23.84
C ALA A 32 -24.44 1.77 24.20
N SER A 33 -25.60 1.26 24.62
CA SER A 33 -25.80 -0.14 24.98
C SER A 33 -25.60 -1.06 23.78
N LEU A 34 -26.11 -0.67 22.61
CA LEU A 34 -25.89 -1.39 21.35
C LEU A 34 -24.40 -1.47 21.01
N VAL A 35 -23.70 -0.33 21.00
CA VAL A 35 -22.26 -0.25 20.69
C VAL A 35 -21.43 -1.13 21.64
N GLY A 36 -21.77 -1.13 22.93
CA GLY A 36 -21.11 -1.99 23.91
C GLY A 36 -21.40 -3.48 23.69
N ALA A 37 -22.67 -3.82 23.43
CA ALA A 37 -23.11 -5.21 23.29
C ALA A 37 -22.56 -5.91 22.04
N VAL A 38 -22.44 -5.17 20.91
CA VAL A 38 -21.88 -5.73 19.66
C VAL A 38 -20.35 -5.84 19.69
N ASN A 39 -19.69 -5.24 20.69
CA ASN A 39 -18.24 -5.27 20.87
C ASN A 39 -17.82 -5.83 22.25
N PRO A 40 -18.22 -7.05 22.63
CA PRO A 40 -18.06 -7.57 24.01
C PRO A 40 -16.59 -7.77 24.43
N ARG A 41 -15.64 -7.72 23.49
CA ARG A 41 -14.21 -7.91 23.72
C ARG A 41 -13.43 -6.58 23.83
N VAL A 42 -14.09 -5.45 23.59
CA VAL A 42 -13.50 -4.11 23.67
C VAL A 42 -14.15 -3.37 24.84
N LYS A 43 -13.34 -2.91 25.79
CA LYS A 43 -13.80 -1.99 26.83
C LYS A 43 -13.62 -0.56 26.36
N PHE A 44 -14.69 0.05 25.86
CA PHE A 44 -14.68 1.48 25.54
C PHE A 44 -14.71 2.31 26.82
N SER A 45 -14.00 3.43 26.84
CA SER A 45 -14.24 4.48 27.85
C SER A 45 -15.52 5.25 27.51
N ASP A 46 -16.13 5.90 28.51
CA ASP A 46 -17.33 6.72 28.30
C ASP A 46 -17.08 7.85 27.29
N GLU A 47 -15.86 8.38 27.23
CA GLU A 47 -15.43 9.39 26.25
C GLU A 47 -15.41 8.81 24.83
N GLN A 48 -14.97 7.56 24.66
CA GLN A 48 -14.95 6.87 23.36
C GLN A 48 -16.36 6.53 22.89
N ILE A 49 -17.22 6.05 23.79
CA ILE A 49 -18.63 5.80 23.48
C ILE A 49 -19.31 7.09 23.06
N ASN A 50 -19.13 8.18 23.83
CA ASN A 50 -19.73 9.47 23.48
C ASN A 50 -19.22 10.02 22.15
N ALA A 51 -17.93 9.86 21.82
CA ALA A 51 -17.40 10.27 20.52
C ALA A 51 -18.01 9.46 19.35
N ILE A 52 -18.20 8.15 19.52
CA ILE A 52 -18.87 7.30 18.52
C ILE A 52 -20.33 7.75 18.35
N LEU A 53 -21.04 7.95 19.46
CA LEU A 53 -22.44 8.38 19.43
C LEU A 53 -22.62 9.78 18.84
N ASP A 54 -21.72 10.71 19.15
CA ASP A 54 -21.72 12.04 18.56
C ASP A 54 -21.55 11.95 17.05
N GLU A 55 -20.67 11.08 16.55
CA GLU A 55 -20.50 10.88 15.12
C GLU A 55 -21.73 10.24 14.46
N VAL A 56 -22.33 9.23 15.10
CA VAL A 56 -23.55 8.57 14.59
C VAL A 56 -24.72 9.56 14.57
N PHE A 57 -24.99 10.25 15.69
CA PHE A 57 -26.13 11.15 15.80
C PHE A 57 -25.96 12.40 14.91
N ARG A 58 -24.72 12.81 14.66
CA ARG A 58 -24.41 13.89 13.71
C ARG A 58 -24.54 13.43 12.26
N THR A 59 -24.10 12.22 11.94
CA THR A 59 -24.10 11.69 10.57
C THR A 59 -25.50 11.33 10.08
N TYR A 60 -26.34 10.80 10.98
CA TYR A 60 -27.67 10.32 10.65
C TYR A 60 -28.79 11.22 11.18
N ALA A 61 -28.51 12.51 11.36
CA ALA A 61 -29.44 13.48 11.95
C ALA A 61 -30.82 13.54 11.27
N GLU A 62 -30.89 13.31 9.95
CA GLU A 62 -32.15 13.25 9.19
C GLU A 62 -33.03 12.05 9.57
N PHE A 63 -32.43 11.03 10.17
CA PHE A 63 -33.10 9.83 10.65
C PHE A 63 -33.31 9.84 12.18
N ILE A 64 -33.14 10.98 12.84
CA ILE A 64 -33.34 11.15 14.28
C ILE A 64 -34.67 11.84 14.54
N ASP A 65 -35.54 11.19 15.31
CA ASP A 65 -36.85 11.74 15.69
C ASP A 65 -36.78 12.35 17.10
N GLY A 66 -36.25 13.58 17.19
CA GLY A 66 -36.23 14.36 18.43
C GLY A 66 -35.60 13.62 19.60
N GLU A 67 -36.34 13.48 20.71
CA GLU A 67 -35.88 12.78 21.93
C GLU A 67 -35.89 11.24 21.79
N ARG A 68 -36.58 10.68 20.78
CA ARG A 68 -36.63 9.22 20.52
C ARG A 68 -35.32 8.68 19.97
N GLY A 69 -34.53 9.54 19.33
CA GLY A 69 -33.22 9.15 18.80
C GLY A 69 -33.28 8.52 17.41
N LEU A 70 -32.30 7.67 17.09
CA LEU A 70 -32.08 7.14 15.75
C LEU A 70 -33.18 6.15 15.35
N THR A 71 -33.88 6.40 14.25
CA THR A 71 -34.95 5.53 13.75
C THR A 71 -34.41 4.23 13.14
N TYR A 72 -35.31 3.26 12.92
CA TYR A 72 -34.97 2.00 12.23
C TYR A 72 -34.34 2.23 10.86
N GLU A 73 -34.88 3.16 10.07
CA GLU A 73 -34.31 3.52 8.76
C GLU A 73 -32.92 4.11 8.90
N GLY A 74 -32.70 4.91 9.96
CA GLY A 74 -31.37 5.41 10.33
C GLY A 74 -30.39 4.29 10.67
N LEU A 75 -30.78 3.33 11.53
CA LEU A 75 -29.92 2.20 11.88
C LEU A 75 -29.61 1.33 10.65
N LEU A 76 -30.60 1.03 9.81
CA LEU A 76 -30.40 0.29 8.56
C LEU A 76 -29.42 1.02 7.65
N ARG A 77 -29.57 2.34 7.53
CA ARG A 77 -28.65 3.17 6.75
C ARG A 77 -27.23 3.17 7.34
N THR A 78 -27.08 3.16 8.66
CA THR A 78 -25.74 3.09 9.30
C THR A 78 -24.98 1.82 8.90
N TYR A 79 -25.69 0.69 8.83
CA TYR A 79 -25.13 -0.56 8.37
C TYR A 79 -24.86 -0.56 6.87
N ASP A 80 -25.74 0.02 6.04
CA ASP A 80 -25.54 0.16 4.60
C ASP A 80 -24.35 1.05 4.24
N ASP A 81 -24.06 2.05 5.07
CA ASP A 81 -22.86 2.88 4.96
C ASP A 81 -21.60 2.19 5.55
N GLY A 82 -21.79 1.02 6.17
CA GLY A 82 -20.74 0.14 6.70
C GLY A 82 -20.13 0.62 8.01
N ALA A 83 -20.88 1.34 8.83
CA ALA A 83 -20.47 1.74 10.19
C ALA A 83 -20.37 0.53 11.15
N GLY A 84 -21.01 -0.58 10.78
CA GLY A 84 -20.93 -1.89 11.42
C GLY A 84 -21.19 -2.99 10.40
N ASP A 85 -21.07 -4.24 10.84
CA ASP A 85 -21.40 -5.42 10.03
C ASP A 85 -22.65 -6.06 10.63
N VAL A 86 -23.76 -6.01 9.88
CA VAL A 86 -25.06 -6.52 10.35
C VAL A 86 -24.98 -7.98 10.76
N ASP A 87 -24.26 -8.80 10.00
CA ASP A 87 -24.20 -10.22 10.23
C ASP A 87 -23.36 -10.50 11.48
N ARG A 88 -22.21 -9.82 11.61
CA ARG A 88 -21.36 -9.90 12.81
C ARG A 88 -22.09 -9.42 14.06
N ASP A 89 -22.74 -8.27 13.99
CA ASP A 89 -23.36 -7.63 15.14
C ASP A 89 -24.61 -8.41 15.57
N PHE A 90 -25.38 -8.96 14.62
CA PHE A 90 -26.48 -9.89 14.90
C PHE A 90 -26.00 -11.18 15.59
N ASP A 91 -24.89 -11.75 15.11
CA ASP A 91 -24.30 -12.95 15.70
C ASP A 91 -23.69 -12.68 17.09
N ALA A 92 -23.06 -11.52 17.29
CA ALA A 92 -22.51 -11.09 18.59
C ALA A 92 -23.60 -10.95 19.66
N LEU A 93 -24.80 -10.55 19.25
CA LEU A 93 -25.98 -10.42 20.10
C LEU A 93 -26.71 -11.75 20.34
N ALA A 94 -26.26 -12.85 19.70
CA ALA A 94 -26.87 -14.17 19.76
C ALA A 94 -28.38 -14.16 19.47
N LEU A 95 -28.82 -13.32 18.51
CA LEU A 95 -30.21 -13.23 18.08
C LEU A 95 -30.57 -14.40 17.14
N ASP A 96 -31.77 -14.98 17.31
CA ASP A 96 -32.29 -16.04 16.44
C ASP A 96 -33.38 -15.51 15.50
N LEU A 97 -33.34 -15.92 14.23
CA LEU A 97 -34.34 -15.56 13.21
C LEU A 97 -35.64 -16.39 13.30
N ASN A 98 -35.69 -17.41 14.17
CA ASN A 98 -36.77 -18.39 14.26
C ASN A 98 -37.56 -18.32 15.57
N VAL A 99 -37.90 -17.11 16.04
CA VAL A 99 -38.80 -16.97 17.20
C VAL A 99 -39.81 -15.86 16.96
N ASP A 100 -41.01 -16.28 16.55
CA ASP A 100 -42.25 -15.56 16.81
C ASP A 100 -42.95 -16.23 18.01
N GLU A 101 -43.56 -15.40 18.85
CA GLU A 101 -43.82 -15.56 20.28
C GLU A 101 -44.73 -16.73 20.72
N ALA A 102 -44.44 -17.28 21.92
CA ALA A 102 -45.45 -17.54 22.95
C ALA A 102 -44.76 -17.74 24.31
N GLY A 103 -45.21 -16.97 25.31
CA GLY A 103 -44.44 -16.70 26.53
C GLY A 103 -44.27 -17.84 27.54
N LYS A 104 -43.25 -17.65 28.39
CA LYS A 104 -43.21 -18.11 29.78
C LYS A 104 -42.11 -17.35 30.54
N ALA A 105 -42.52 -16.73 31.65
CA ALA A 105 -41.66 -16.00 32.57
C ALA A 105 -40.58 -16.90 33.22
N PRO A 106 -39.45 -16.34 33.67
CA PRO A 106 -38.45 -17.10 34.42
C PRO A 106 -38.85 -17.19 35.91
N ALA A 107 -38.58 -18.33 36.52
CA ALA A 107 -38.62 -18.51 37.97
C ALA A 107 -37.26 -19.05 38.47
N PRO A 108 -36.87 -18.75 39.72
CA PRO A 108 -35.47 -18.61 40.12
C PRO A 108 -34.86 -19.85 40.80
N ASP A 109 -33.52 -19.85 40.83
CA ASP A 109 -32.55 -20.44 41.75
C ASP A 109 -32.88 -21.69 42.57
N SER A 110 -31.97 -22.67 42.52
CA SER A 110 -31.61 -23.44 43.72
C SER A 110 -30.14 -23.87 43.68
N GLU A 111 -29.42 -23.43 44.69
CA GLU A 111 -28.09 -23.88 45.11
C GLU A 111 -28.12 -25.36 45.56
N ALA A 112 -26.99 -26.08 45.39
CA ALA A 112 -26.35 -26.85 46.46
C ALA A 112 -25.08 -27.61 45.97
N SER A 113 -23.92 -27.11 46.40
CA SER A 113 -22.94 -27.77 47.29
C SER A 113 -22.12 -29.03 46.88
N SER A 114 -20.81 -28.87 47.14
CA SER A 114 -19.76 -29.82 47.64
C SER A 114 -18.71 -30.23 46.61
N SER A 115 -17.47 -29.71 46.64
CA SER A 115 -16.35 -29.78 47.61
C SER A 115 -15.59 -31.11 47.60
N ILE A 116 -14.34 -31.09 47.11
CA ILE A 116 -13.10 -31.34 47.86
C ILE A 116 -11.90 -31.39 46.90
N VAL A 117 -10.82 -30.79 47.39
CA VAL A 117 -9.48 -30.52 46.86
C VAL A 117 -8.72 -31.80 46.51
N ASP A 118 -7.96 -31.81 45.41
CA ASP A 118 -6.58 -32.32 45.49
C ASP A 118 -5.62 -31.68 44.47
N GLU A 119 -4.58 -31.06 45.02
CA GLU A 119 -3.52 -30.32 44.35
C GLU A 119 -2.55 -31.28 43.63
N ARG A 120 -2.87 -31.66 42.37
CA ARG A 120 -1.87 -32.31 41.48
C ARG A 120 -1.91 -31.88 40.01
N MET A 121 -2.67 -30.85 39.63
CA MET A 121 -2.81 -30.43 38.22
C MET A 121 -2.15 -29.08 37.86
N ALA A 122 -1.23 -28.57 38.68
CA ALA A 122 -0.63 -27.25 38.46
C ALA A 122 0.57 -27.21 37.49
N VAL A 123 0.97 -28.32 36.86
CA VAL A 123 2.11 -28.35 35.91
C VAL A 123 1.74 -28.91 34.52
N GLU A 124 0.49 -29.32 34.31
CA GLU A 124 0.07 -29.98 33.06
C GLU A 124 -1.07 -29.26 32.31
N SER A 125 -1.60 -28.15 32.86
CA SER A 125 -2.71 -27.40 32.27
C SER A 125 -2.31 -26.25 31.33
N GLN A 126 -1.02 -25.92 31.20
CA GLN A 126 -0.55 -24.89 30.27
C GLN A 126 -0.18 -25.39 28.86
N LYS A 127 -0.38 -26.68 28.55
CA LYS A 127 -0.11 -27.26 27.22
C LYS A 127 -1.35 -27.70 26.43
N LYS A 128 -2.57 -27.40 26.92
CA LYS A 128 -3.84 -27.80 26.25
C LYS A 128 -4.74 -26.64 25.83
N GLN A 129 -4.17 -25.47 25.57
CA GLN A 129 -4.81 -24.43 24.76
C GLN A 129 -3.90 -24.13 23.57
N ARG A 130 -4.20 -24.77 22.43
CA ARG A 130 -3.79 -24.43 21.03
C ARG A 130 -3.50 -25.70 20.21
N THR A 131 -4.55 -26.41 19.86
CA THR A 131 -4.58 -27.22 18.64
C THR A 131 -6.04 -27.27 18.22
N ALA A 132 -6.37 -26.70 17.07
CA ALA A 132 -7.69 -26.85 16.48
C ALA A 132 -7.99 -28.36 16.34
N ALA A 133 -9.23 -28.78 16.59
CA ALA A 133 -9.62 -30.19 16.66
C ALA A 133 -9.26 -31.02 15.39
N TRP A 134 -9.00 -30.37 14.25
CA TRP A 134 -8.52 -31.03 13.03
C TRP A 134 -7.03 -31.41 13.07
N ALA A 135 -6.20 -30.67 13.82
CA ALA A 135 -4.78 -30.99 14.04
C ALA A 135 -4.59 -32.21 14.98
N VAL A 136 -5.69 -32.73 15.53
CA VAL A 136 -5.74 -33.91 16.41
C VAL A 136 -6.66 -35.00 15.81
N SER A 137 -7.14 -34.86 14.57
CA SER A 137 -7.90 -35.94 13.94
C SER A 137 -6.95 -37.12 13.68
N PRO A 138 -7.21 -38.31 14.25
CA PRO A 138 -6.36 -39.49 14.04
C PRO A 138 -6.18 -39.85 12.56
N ASN A 139 -7.07 -39.36 11.68
CA ASN A 139 -7.14 -39.76 10.27
C ASN A 139 -6.76 -38.63 9.29
N HIS A 140 -6.11 -37.53 9.72
CA HIS A 140 -5.77 -36.39 8.84
C HIS A 140 -6.97 -35.75 8.12
N GLY A 141 -8.19 -36.03 8.56
CA GLY A 141 -9.43 -35.60 7.91
C GLY A 141 -9.88 -36.46 6.72
N ILE A 142 -9.28 -37.65 6.51
CA ILE A 142 -9.75 -38.69 5.59
C ILE A 142 -10.81 -39.53 6.30
N VAL A 143 -11.98 -39.68 5.66
CA VAL A 143 -13.13 -40.37 6.26
C VAL A 143 -13.29 -41.80 5.75
N PHE A 144 -12.85 -42.09 4.51
CA PHE A 144 -13.09 -43.38 3.86
C PHE A 144 -11.82 -44.21 3.68
N ASP A 145 -11.89 -45.53 3.96
CA ASP A 145 -10.74 -46.44 3.84
C ASP A 145 -10.22 -46.59 2.40
N GLU A 146 -11.10 -46.51 1.40
CA GLU A 146 -10.68 -46.55 -0.01
C GLU A 146 -9.88 -45.31 -0.41
N THR A 147 -10.12 -44.16 0.24
CA THR A 147 -9.30 -42.95 0.06
C THR A 147 -7.85 -43.18 0.51
N TRP A 148 -7.62 -43.95 1.58
CA TRP A 148 -6.25 -44.29 2.04
C TRP A 148 -5.48 -45.08 0.99
N LYS A 149 -6.12 -46.03 0.32
CA LYS A 149 -5.47 -46.78 -0.77
C LYS A 149 -5.04 -45.87 -1.92
N ILE A 150 -5.86 -44.87 -2.25
CA ILE A 150 -5.53 -43.87 -3.26
C ILE A 150 -4.31 -43.05 -2.82
N VAL A 151 -4.24 -42.66 -1.54
CA VAL A 151 -3.10 -41.93 -0.97
C VAL A 151 -1.82 -42.76 -1.00
N ASP A 152 -1.88 -44.03 -0.60
CA ASP A 152 -0.73 -44.94 -0.63
C ASP A 152 -0.20 -45.13 -2.06
N ASP A 153 -1.09 -45.35 -3.02
CA ASP A 153 -0.74 -45.45 -4.43
C ASP A 153 -0.09 -44.14 -4.92
N LEU A 154 -0.65 -42.99 -4.56
CA LEU A 154 -0.12 -41.67 -4.93
C LEU A 154 1.28 -41.44 -4.36
N GLU A 155 1.52 -41.77 -3.10
CA GLU A 155 2.83 -41.68 -2.46
C GLU A 155 3.88 -42.55 -3.17
N ILE A 156 3.50 -43.74 -3.63
CA ILE A 156 4.38 -44.59 -4.44
C ILE A 156 4.72 -43.92 -5.77
N LEU A 157 3.75 -43.29 -6.44
CA LEU A 157 3.98 -42.56 -7.69
C LEU A 157 4.93 -41.38 -7.49
N ILE A 158 4.74 -40.59 -6.43
CA ILE A 158 5.59 -39.43 -6.11
C ILE A 158 7.02 -39.88 -5.79
N LYS A 159 7.19 -40.93 -4.98
CA LYS A 159 8.51 -41.51 -4.68
C LYS A 159 9.21 -41.99 -5.96
N ARG A 160 8.48 -42.63 -6.87
CA ARG A 160 9.01 -43.07 -8.17
C ARG A 160 9.47 -41.87 -9.02
N LEU A 161 8.65 -40.82 -9.12
CA LEU A 161 9.00 -39.60 -9.85
C LEU A 161 10.27 -38.96 -9.26
N LYS A 162 10.33 -38.81 -7.93
CA LYS A 162 11.47 -38.24 -7.22
C LYS A 162 12.76 -39.02 -7.50
N LEU A 163 12.71 -40.35 -7.46
CA LEU A 163 13.87 -41.21 -7.76
C LEU A 163 14.36 -41.05 -9.21
N LYS A 164 13.45 -40.94 -10.17
CA LYS A 164 13.83 -40.74 -11.58
C LYS A 164 14.48 -39.37 -11.80
N GLN A 165 13.89 -38.30 -11.27
CA GLN A 165 14.44 -36.95 -11.44
C GLN A 165 15.73 -36.69 -10.63
N ALA A 166 15.93 -37.42 -9.52
CA ALA A 166 17.19 -37.43 -8.79
C ALA A 166 18.33 -38.10 -9.57
N LYS A 167 18.05 -39.20 -10.30
CA LYS A 167 19.04 -39.91 -11.14
C LYS A 167 19.52 -39.07 -12.32
N ASP A 168 18.68 -38.20 -12.85
CA ASP A 168 19.02 -37.29 -13.95
C ASP A 168 19.82 -36.06 -13.48
N GLY A 169 20.18 -35.97 -12.19
CA GLY A 169 20.91 -34.84 -11.60
C GLY A 169 20.09 -33.55 -11.48
N LYS A 170 18.76 -33.62 -11.66
CA LYS A 170 17.87 -32.46 -11.73
C LYS A 170 17.19 -32.10 -10.40
N VAL A 171 17.21 -33.01 -9.41
CA VAL A 171 16.71 -32.75 -8.05
C VAL A 171 17.87 -32.86 -7.06
N LYS A 172 18.35 -31.73 -6.53
CA LYS A 172 19.32 -31.74 -5.43
C LYS A 172 18.59 -32.08 -4.13
N GLY A 173 18.82 -33.29 -3.63
CA GLY A 173 18.28 -33.73 -2.34
C GLY A 173 19.17 -33.28 -1.19
N GLU A 174 18.61 -32.52 -0.26
CA GLU A 174 19.05 -32.54 1.13
C GLU A 174 18.00 -33.26 1.97
N ASN A 175 18.48 -34.05 2.94
CA ASN A 175 17.68 -34.89 3.82
C ASN A 175 16.61 -34.09 4.57
N PHE A 176 15.38 -34.60 4.55
CA PHE A 176 14.31 -34.15 5.43
C PHE A 176 13.85 -35.33 6.28
N ASP A 177 14.28 -35.34 7.53
CA ASP A 177 13.53 -36.01 8.58
C ASP A 177 12.25 -35.21 8.81
N ALA A 178 11.14 -35.81 8.40
CA ALA A 178 9.80 -35.36 8.69
C ALA A 178 9.51 -35.60 10.17
N TYR A 179 9.65 -34.55 10.98
CA TYR A 179 8.90 -34.44 12.22
C TYR A 179 7.83 -33.36 12.07
N SER A 180 6.61 -33.82 12.35
CA SER A 180 5.40 -33.06 12.60
C SER A 180 5.68 -31.82 13.45
N ASP A 181 5.46 -30.65 12.86
CA ASP A 181 5.08 -29.48 13.64
C ASP A 181 3.66 -29.10 13.22
N ALA A 182 2.71 -29.56 14.03
CA ALA A 182 1.29 -29.25 13.90
C ALA A 182 1.05 -27.90 14.60
N GLY A 183 1.17 -26.81 13.85
CA GLY A 183 0.88 -25.48 14.39
C GLY A 183 1.10 -24.37 13.40
N TRP A 184 0.02 -23.96 12.71
CA TRP A 184 -0.23 -22.62 12.15
C TRP A 184 0.85 -21.95 11.25
N SER A 185 1.92 -22.66 10.87
CA SER A 185 3.16 -22.00 10.39
C SER A 185 3.57 -22.34 8.94
N ARG A 186 2.86 -23.19 8.20
CA ARG A 186 3.27 -23.57 6.82
C ARG A 186 2.26 -23.34 5.70
N GLU A 187 1.02 -22.97 6.01
CA GLU A 187 0.05 -22.59 4.97
C GLU A 187 0.12 -21.07 4.72
N LEU A 188 1.11 -20.72 3.87
CA LEU A 188 1.31 -19.49 3.10
C LEU A 188 1.23 -18.13 3.79
N GLY A 189 2.42 -17.55 4.00
CA GLY A 189 2.68 -16.10 3.97
C GLY A 189 3.90 -15.81 3.12
N PRO A 190 4.14 -14.55 2.73
CA PRO A 190 5.41 -14.14 2.14
C PRO A 190 6.47 -14.13 3.26
N SER A 191 6.87 -15.32 3.70
CA SER A 191 8.06 -15.50 4.51
C SER A 191 9.14 -16.10 3.63
N THR A 192 10.32 -15.51 3.70
CA THR A 192 11.57 -15.95 3.09
C THR A 192 11.91 -17.42 3.41
N GLU A 193 11.22 -18.04 4.36
CA GLU A 193 11.43 -19.44 4.79
C GLU A 193 10.89 -20.50 3.81
N ILE A 194 9.98 -20.16 2.89
CA ILE A 194 9.60 -21.08 1.80
C ILE A 194 10.75 -21.22 0.79
N SER A 195 11.67 -20.25 0.74
CA SER A 195 12.78 -20.26 -0.23
C SER A 195 13.88 -21.27 0.10
N ASP A 196 14.04 -21.63 1.38
CA ASP A 196 15.16 -22.48 1.80
C ASP A 196 14.95 -23.98 1.48
N LYS A 197 13.72 -24.39 1.11
CA LYS A 197 13.34 -25.81 0.96
C LYS A 197 12.37 -26.07 -0.21
N ARG A 198 12.54 -25.36 -1.33
CA ARG A 198 11.70 -25.56 -2.52
C ARG A 198 12.12 -26.82 -3.28
N VAL A 199 11.22 -27.80 -3.41
CA VAL A 199 11.43 -28.95 -4.29
C VAL A 199 11.13 -28.49 -5.72
N VAL A 200 12.14 -28.46 -6.57
CA VAL A 200 11.98 -28.09 -7.98
C VAL A 200 11.76 -29.36 -8.79
N TRP A 201 10.54 -29.53 -9.29
CA TRP A 201 10.18 -30.62 -10.19
C TRP A 201 10.47 -30.24 -11.65
N ASP A 202 11.03 -31.17 -12.43
CA ASP A 202 11.06 -31.02 -13.89
C ASP A 202 9.69 -31.41 -14.47
N GLU A 203 8.83 -30.41 -14.61
CA GLU A 203 7.46 -30.59 -15.11
C GLU A 203 7.37 -30.75 -16.64
N SER A 204 8.49 -30.63 -17.36
CA SER A 204 8.54 -30.67 -18.83
C SER A 204 8.93 -32.03 -19.40
N GLY A 205 9.42 -32.93 -18.54
CA GLY A 205 9.97 -34.23 -18.91
C GLY A 205 8.90 -35.31 -19.18
N HIS A 206 9.32 -36.35 -19.91
CA HIS A 206 8.50 -37.53 -20.17
C HIS A 206 8.01 -38.21 -18.88
N ASP A 207 8.89 -38.36 -17.88
CA ASP A 207 8.54 -39.00 -16.61
C ASP A 207 7.46 -38.25 -15.83
N TYR A 208 7.46 -36.92 -15.92
CA TYR A 208 6.42 -36.10 -15.33
C TYR A 208 5.08 -36.29 -16.06
N ALA A 209 5.09 -36.33 -17.39
CA ALA A 209 3.89 -36.61 -18.17
C ALA A 209 3.30 -38.01 -17.87
N VAL A 210 4.16 -39.01 -17.66
CA VAL A 210 3.73 -40.35 -17.21
C VAL A 210 3.12 -40.28 -15.81
N PHE A 211 3.77 -39.61 -14.87
CA PHE A 211 3.25 -39.39 -13.53
C PHE A 211 1.86 -38.72 -13.55
N VAL A 212 1.69 -37.64 -14.32
CA VAL A 212 0.41 -36.93 -14.46
C VAL A 212 -0.68 -37.86 -15.01
N LYS A 213 -0.35 -38.74 -15.96
CA LYS A 213 -1.28 -39.75 -16.48
C LYS A 213 -1.67 -40.77 -15.40
N GLU A 214 -0.72 -41.25 -14.61
CA GLU A 214 -0.99 -42.19 -13.50
C GLU A 214 -1.84 -41.54 -12.39
N VAL A 215 -1.55 -40.27 -12.03
CA VAL A 215 -2.39 -39.47 -11.12
C VAL A 215 -3.80 -39.27 -11.70
N GLY A 216 -3.93 -39.10 -13.01
CA GLY A 216 -5.23 -39.08 -13.71
C GLY A 216 -6.04 -40.35 -13.45
N GLY A 217 -5.41 -41.52 -13.46
CA GLY A 217 -6.06 -42.79 -13.10
C GLY A 217 -6.55 -42.83 -11.65
N LEU A 218 -5.79 -42.26 -10.71
CA LEU A 218 -6.20 -42.14 -9.30
C LEU A 218 -7.39 -41.19 -9.13
N ARG A 219 -7.43 -40.08 -9.87
CA ARG A 219 -8.59 -39.17 -9.90
C ARG A 219 -9.84 -39.85 -10.45
N THR A 220 -9.71 -40.62 -11.53
CA THR A 220 -10.84 -41.41 -12.07
C THR A 220 -11.35 -42.44 -11.06
N ARG A 221 -10.46 -43.06 -10.28
CA ARG A 221 -10.87 -43.95 -9.18
C ARG A 221 -11.65 -43.20 -8.09
N ALA A 222 -11.20 -42.01 -7.71
CA ALA A 222 -11.93 -41.16 -6.77
C ALA A 222 -13.30 -40.72 -7.32
N ASP A 223 -13.40 -40.33 -8.60
CA ASP A 223 -14.68 -39.96 -9.23
C ASP A 223 -15.66 -41.14 -9.31
N ASN A 224 -15.16 -42.38 -9.42
CA ASN A 224 -15.95 -43.61 -9.45
C ASN A 224 -16.26 -44.19 -8.05
N ALA A 225 -16.04 -43.40 -6.99
CA ALA A 225 -16.39 -43.78 -5.63
C ALA A 225 -17.89 -44.05 -5.46
N ARG A 226 -18.28 -44.71 -4.36
CA ARG A 226 -19.66 -45.16 -4.13
C ARG A 226 -20.60 -44.01 -3.78
N SER A 227 -20.04 -42.89 -3.31
CA SER A 227 -20.79 -41.70 -2.90
C SER A 227 -20.07 -40.43 -3.32
N ARG A 228 -20.82 -39.32 -3.36
CA ARG A 228 -20.28 -37.99 -3.67
C ARG A 228 -19.33 -37.50 -2.58
N GLU A 229 -19.61 -37.86 -1.32
CA GLU A 229 -18.79 -37.56 -0.15
C GLU A 229 -17.46 -38.30 -0.19
N GLU A 230 -17.45 -39.58 -0.62
CA GLU A 230 -16.24 -40.37 -0.80
C GLU A 230 -15.40 -39.84 -1.97
N ALA A 231 -16.04 -39.45 -3.08
CA ALA A 231 -15.35 -38.80 -4.19
C ALA A 231 -14.71 -37.47 -3.75
N PHE A 232 -15.43 -36.68 -2.95
CA PHE A 232 -14.92 -35.42 -2.39
C PHE A 232 -13.72 -35.67 -1.47
N ASP A 233 -13.82 -36.62 -0.55
CA ASP A 233 -12.74 -37.02 0.36
C ASP A 233 -11.50 -37.48 -0.42
N GLY A 234 -11.70 -38.30 -1.46
CA GLY A 234 -10.66 -38.75 -2.37
C GLY A 234 -9.90 -37.61 -3.07
N HIS A 235 -10.63 -36.66 -3.67
CA HIS A 235 -10.00 -35.51 -4.33
C HIS A 235 -9.34 -34.55 -3.33
N MET A 236 -9.92 -34.37 -2.14
CA MET A 236 -9.30 -33.59 -1.06
C MET A 236 -7.98 -34.21 -0.59
N ALA A 237 -7.92 -35.54 -0.46
CA ALA A 237 -6.73 -36.27 -0.07
C ALA A 237 -5.64 -36.21 -1.16
N ILE A 238 -5.98 -36.49 -2.42
CA ILE A 238 -5.06 -36.37 -3.57
C ILE A 238 -4.47 -34.96 -3.63
N GLY A 239 -5.33 -33.93 -3.56
CA GLY A 239 -4.90 -32.54 -3.62
C GLY A 239 -3.93 -32.17 -2.50
N ARG A 240 -4.19 -32.63 -1.27
CA ARG A 240 -3.36 -32.35 -0.11
C ARG A 240 -1.97 -32.98 -0.21
N VAL A 241 -1.91 -34.27 -0.55
CA VAL A 241 -0.63 -34.98 -0.72
C VAL A 241 0.21 -34.29 -1.80
N LEU A 242 -0.38 -33.97 -2.94
CA LEU A 242 0.32 -33.24 -4.01
C LEU A 242 0.79 -31.85 -3.56
N TYR A 243 -0.01 -31.13 -2.77
CA TYR A 243 0.35 -29.83 -2.23
C TYR A 243 1.55 -29.90 -1.27
N GLU A 244 1.57 -30.88 -0.36
CA GLU A 244 2.66 -31.11 0.59
C GLU A 244 3.98 -31.42 -0.13
N HIS A 245 3.92 -32.13 -1.26
CA HIS A 245 5.06 -32.39 -2.15
C HIS A 245 5.35 -31.26 -3.15
N GLN A 246 4.69 -30.10 -3.02
CA GLN A 246 4.88 -28.90 -3.86
C GLN A 246 4.52 -29.09 -5.35
N LEU A 247 3.69 -30.08 -5.68
CA LEU A 247 3.10 -30.30 -7.01
C LEU A 247 1.81 -29.50 -7.17
N PHE A 248 1.94 -28.17 -7.15
CA PHE A 248 0.81 -27.25 -7.00
C PHE A 248 -0.17 -27.26 -8.19
N LYS A 249 0.29 -27.50 -9.42
CA LYS A 249 -0.59 -27.56 -10.60
C LYS A 249 -1.56 -28.74 -10.53
N GLU A 250 -1.08 -29.87 -10.05
CA GLU A 250 -1.80 -31.13 -9.95
C GLU A 250 -2.67 -31.13 -8.70
N ALA A 251 -2.19 -30.57 -7.60
CA ALA A 251 -2.99 -30.32 -6.41
C ALA A 251 -4.22 -29.47 -6.74
N LEU A 252 -4.02 -28.39 -7.52
CA LEU A 252 -5.10 -27.49 -7.95
C LEU A 252 -6.21 -28.22 -8.72
N ILE A 253 -5.87 -29.14 -9.64
CA ILE A 253 -6.88 -29.91 -10.39
C ILE A 253 -7.79 -30.68 -9.44
N SER A 254 -7.21 -31.35 -8.44
CA SER A 254 -7.98 -32.12 -7.46
C SER A 254 -8.79 -31.22 -6.52
N PHE A 255 -8.25 -30.08 -6.07
CA PHE A 255 -9.03 -29.14 -5.26
C PHE A 255 -10.18 -28.49 -6.04
N LYS A 256 -9.99 -28.14 -7.31
CA LYS A 256 -11.07 -27.63 -8.16
C LYS A 256 -12.17 -28.67 -8.36
N ARG A 257 -11.80 -29.93 -8.53
CA ARG A 257 -12.78 -31.02 -8.58
C ARG A 257 -13.53 -31.18 -7.25
N ALA A 258 -12.84 -31.04 -6.12
CA ALA A 258 -13.48 -31.03 -4.80
C ALA A 258 -14.45 -29.84 -4.63
N CYS A 259 -14.13 -28.63 -5.14
CA CYS A 259 -15.06 -27.50 -5.18
C CYS A 259 -16.33 -27.83 -5.97
N GLU A 260 -16.21 -28.50 -7.12
CA GLU A 260 -17.39 -28.92 -7.92
C GLU A 260 -18.26 -29.93 -7.17
N LEU A 261 -17.63 -30.84 -6.44
CA LEU A 261 -18.32 -31.86 -5.65
C LEU A 261 -19.01 -31.25 -4.43
N GLN A 262 -18.40 -30.31 -3.71
CA GLN A 262 -19.03 -29.62 -2.59
C GLN A 262 -18.74 -28.11 -2.63
N PRO A 263 -19.56 -27.31 -3.34
CA PRO A 263 -19.33 -25.87 -3.51
C PRO A 263 -19.46 -25.04 -2.22
N VAL A 264 -20.16 -25.56 -1.22
CA VAL A 264 -20.36 -24.89 0.08
C VAL A 264 -19.29 -25.25 1.11
N ASP A 265 -18.33 -26.11 0.76
CA ASP A 265 -17.20 -26.41 1.65
C ASP A 265 -16.08 -25.41 1.43
N VAL A 266 -15.63 -24.79 2.52
CA VAL A 266 -14.62 -23.73 2.52
C VAL A 266 -13.23 -24.27 2.16
N ARG A 267 -12.93 -25.49 2.59
CA ARG A 267 -11.59 -26.08 2.53
C ARG A 267 -11.06 -26.21 1.09
N PRO A 268 -11.80 -26.77 0.11
CA PRO A 268 -11.29 -26.90 -1.25
C PRO A 268 -11.05 -25.53 -1.91
N HIS A 269 -11.92 -24.55 -1.69
CA HIS A 269 -11.72 -23.18 -2.20
C HIS A 269 -10.48 -22.52 -1.61
N PHE A 270 -10.33 -22.58 -0.28
CA PHE A 270 -9.15 -22.05 0.40
C PHE A 270 -7.85 -22.71 -0.09
N ARG A 271 -7.83 -24.04 -0.26
CA ARG A 271 -6.66 -24.77 -0.77
C ARG A 271 -6.40 -24.51 -2.27
N ALA A 272 -7.44 -24.34 -3.08
CA ALA A 272 -7.30 -23.95 -4.49
C ALA A 272 -6.70 -22.53 -4.62
N GLY A 273 -7.19 -21.58 -3.82
CA GLY A 273 -6.61 -20.22 -3.74
C GLY A 273 -5.13 -20.24 -3.37
N ASN A 274 -4.76 -21.08 -2.38
CA ASN A 274 -3.36 -21.29 -2.00
C ASN A 274 -2.51 -21.81 -3.16
N CYS A 275 -3.01 -22.77 -3.96
CA CYS A 275 -2.33 -23.24 -5.16
C CYS A 275 -2.16 -22.12 -6.20
N TYR A 276 -3.23 -21.38 -6.51
CA TYR A 276 -3.15 -20.26 -7.46
C TYR A 276 -2.12 -19.22 -7.05
N TYR A 277 -2.07 -18.86 -5.75
CA TYR A 277 -1.11 -17.92 -5.22
C TYR A 277 0.33 -18.37 -5.47
N VAL A 278 0.68 -19.61 -5.11
CA VAL A 278 2.04 -20.15 -5.29
C VAL A 278 2.42 -20.26 -6.77
N LEU A 279 1.44 -20.48 -7.64
CA LEU A 279 1.62 -20.47 -9.10
C LEU A 279 1.76 -19.05 -9.69
N GLY A 280 1.70 -18.00 -8.87
CA GLY A 280 1.78 -16.60 -9.29
C GLY A 280 0.51 -16.07 -9.95
N ARG A 281 -0.61 -16.80 -9.85
CA ARG A 281 -1.93 -16.46 -10.39
C ARG A 281 -2.75 -15.74 -9.33
N TYR A 282 -2.30 -14.55 -8.95
CA TYR A 282 -2.83 -13.81 -7.80
C TYR A 282 -4.31 -13.41 -7.97
N LYS A 283 -4.74 -13.10 -9.20
CA LYS A 283 -6.13 -12.73 -9.48
C LYS A 283 -7.07 -13.92 -9.23
N GLU A 284 -6.73 -15.08 -9.76
CA GLU A 284 -7.51 -16.31 -9.54
C GLU A 284 -7.44 -16.77 -8.09
N ALA A 285 -6.30 -16.54 -7.41
CA ALA A 285 -6.19 -16.80 -5.98
C ALA A 285 -7.18 -15.96 -5.17
N LYS A 286 -7.23 -14.64 -5.43
CA LYS A 286 -8.21 -13.72 -4.84
C LYS A 286 -9.64 -14.18 -5.08
N GLU A 287 -10.00 -14.52 -6.32
CA GLU A 287 -11.33 -15.00 -6.67
C GLU A 287 -11.72 -16.27 -5.90
N GLU A 288 -10.82 -17.25 -5.78
CA GLU A 288 -11.10 -18.45 -4.97
C GLU A 288 -11.18 -18.19 -3.46
N PHE A 289 -10.40 -17.24 -2.92
CA PHE A 289 -10.52 -16.87 -1.52
C PHE A 289 -11.84 -16.15 -1.21
N LEU A 290 -12.36 -15.35 -2.14
CA LEU A 290 -13.70 -14.77 -2.03
C LEU A 290 -14.78 -15.87 -2.02
N LEU A 291 -14.68 -16.87 -2.91
CA LEU A 291 -15.56 -18.04 -2.87
C LEU A 291 -15.43 -18.81 -1.55
N ALA A 292 -14.24 -18.90 -0.96
CA ALA A 292 -14.05 -19.50 0.35
C ALA A 292 -14.75 -18.71 1.47
N LEU A 293 -14.77 -17.37 1.41
CA LEU A 293 -15.53 -16.53 2.34
C LEU A 293 -17.03 -16.73 2.16
N GLU A 294 -17.54 -16.70 0.93
CA GLU A 294 -18.96 -16.96 0.63
C GLU A 294 -19.42 -18.34 1.13
N ALA A 295 -18.58 -19.37 0.94
CA ALA A 295 -18.83 -20.71 1.46
C ALA A 295 -18.81 -20.75 2.99
N ALA A 296 -17.93 -19.97 3.64
CA ALA A 296 -17.83 -19.90 5.09
C ALA A 296 -19.05 -19.22 5.69
N GLU A 297 -19.49 -18.12 5.07
CA GLU A 297 -20.75 -17.49 5.37
C GLU A 297 -21.86 -18.52 5.23
N ALA A 298 -22.05 -19.17 4.08
CA ALA A 298 -23.13 -20.13 3.88
C ALA A 298 -23.13 -21.30 4.89
N GLY A 299 -21.94 -21.78 5.29
CA GLY A 299 -21.75 -22.86 6.28
C GLY A 299 -21.90 -22.44 7.75
N GLY A 300 -22.09 -21.15 8.03
CA GLY A 300 -22.20 -20.62 9.39
C GLY A 300 -20.92 -20.81 10.22
N ASN A 301 -21.08 -20.97 11.54
CA ASN A 301 -19.95 -21.02 12.48
C ASN A 301 -19.01 -22.23 12.33
N GLN A 302 -19.33 -23.20 11.46
CA GLN A 302 -18.51 -24.40 11.25
C GLN A 302 -17.06 -24.07 10.84
N TRP A 303 -16.86 -22.96 10.11
CA TRP A 303 -15.58 -22.59 9.53
C TRP A 303 -14.92 -21.36 10.18
N ALA A 304 -15.45 -20.90 11.32
CA ALA A 304 -14.98 -19.69 12.00
C ALA A 304 -13.47 -19.72 12.33
N TYR A 305 -12.90 -20.91 12.58
CA TYR A 305 -11.47 -21.08 12.86
C TYR A 305 -10.58 -20.81 11.64
N LEU A 306 -11.12 -20.91 10.42
CA LEU A 306 -10.37 -20.74 9.17
C LEU A 306 -10.50 -19.32 8.60
N LEU A 307 -11.57 -18.60 8.97
CA LEU A 307 -11.83 -17.23 8.51
C LEU A 307 -10.60 -16.30 8.60
N PRO A 308 -9.91 -16.16 9.75
CA PRO A 308 -8.75 -15.27 9.83
C PRO A 308 -7.67 -15.57 8.79
N GLN A 309 -7.46 -16.86 8.48
CA GLN A 309 -6.47 -17.27 7.49
C GLN A 309 -6.93 -17.00 6.06
N ILE A 310 -8.23 -17.12 5.76
CA ILE A 310 -8.80 -16.74 4.46
C ILE A 310 -8.60 -15.24 4.24
N TYR A 311 -8.93 -14.42 5.23
CA TYR A 311 -8.69 -12.98 5.21
C TYR A 311 -7.20 -12.64 5.00
N VAL A 312 -6.29 -13.29 5.73
CA VAL A 312 -4.84 -13.10 5.52
C VAL A 312 -4.42 -13.47 4.09
N ASN A 313 -4.86 -14.60 3.56
CA ASN A 313 -4.41 -15.06 2.24
C ASN A 313 -5.04 -14.25 1.10
N LEU A 314 -6.24 -13.71 1.31
CA LEU A 314 -6.87 -12.74 0.43
C LEU A 314 -6.08 -11.43 0.40
N GLY A 315 -5.68 -10.91 1.56
CA GLY A 315 -4.79 -9.75 1.67
C GLY A 315 -3.45 -9.96 0.97
N ILE A 316 -2.82 -11.11 1.16
CA ILE A 316 -1.54 -11.45 0.48
C ILE A 316 -1.72 -11.53 -1.04
N SER A 317 -2.85 -12.06 -1.51
CA SER A 317 -3.15 -12.14 -2.95
C SER A 317 -3.36 -10.75 -3.56
N LEU A 318 -4.03 -9.86 -2.83
CA LEU A 318 -4.20 -8.45 -3.20
C LEU A 318 -2.87 -7.71 -3.25
N GLU A 319 -1.97 -7.93 -2.29
CA GLU A 319 -0.59 -7.40 -2.35
C GLU A 319 0.16 -7.91 -3.59
N GLY A 320 -0.01 -9.18 -3.96
CA GLY A 320 0.52 -9.74 -5.21
C GLY A 320 0.00 -9.05 -6.47
N GLU A 321 -1.24 -8.54 -6.43
CA GLU A 321 -1.81 -7.69 -7.48
C GLU A 321 -1.36 -6.23 -7.37
N GLY A 322 -0.75 -5.81 -6.24
CA GLY A 322 -0.35 -4.44 -5.92
C GLY A 322 -1.44 -3.60 -5.24
N MET A 323 -2.55 -4.21 -4.84
CA MET A 323 -3.74 -3.59 -4.23
C MET A 323 -3.59 -3.54 -2.71
N VAL A 324 -2.70 -2.67 -2.21
CA VAL A 324 -2.24 -2.69 -0.81
C VAL A 324 -3.21 -1.97 0.13
N LEU A 325 -3.93 -0.94 -0.33
CA LEU A 325 -5.01 -0.34 0.48
C LEU A 325 -6.10 -1.36 0.76
N SER A 326 -6.49 -2.12 -0.26
CA SER A 326 -7.45 -3.21 -0.14
C SER A 326 -6.94 -4.32 0.78
N ALA A 327 -5.67 -4.70 0.65
CA ALA A 327 -5.06 -5.71 1.52
C ALA A 327 -5.09 -5.31 3.01
N CYS A 328 -4.91 -4.03 3.34
CA CYS A 328 -5.00 -3.53 4.71
C CYS A 328 -6.34 -3.86 5.37
N GLU A 329 -7.45 -3.75 4.64
CA GLU A 329 -8.78 -4.07 5.18
C GLU A 329 -8.88 -5.55 5.56
N TYR A 330 -8.49 -6.46 4.66
CA TYR A 330 -8.56 -7.89 4.94
C TYR A 330 -7.60 -8.31 6.06
N TYR A 331 -6.41 -7.71 6.15
CA TYR A 331 -5.53 -7.96 7.30
C TYR A 331 -6.11 -7.43 8.61
N ARG A 332 -6.82 -6.29 8.57
CA ARG A 332 -7.51 -5.75 9.74
C ARG A 332 -8.64 -6.68 10.18
N GLU A 333 -9.46 -7.17 9.26
CA GLU A 333 -10.51 -8.15 9.56
C GLU A 333 -9.94 -9.43 10.18
N ALA A 334 -8.83 -9.95 9.64
CA ALA A 334 -8.15 -11.09 10.25
C ALA A 334 -7.70 -10.81 11.69
N ALA A 335 -7.18 -9.62 11.96
CA ALA A 335 -6.75 -9.20 13.29
C ALA A 335 -7.94 -8.99 14.25
N ILE A 336 -9.08 -8.51 13.76
CA ILE A 336 -10.32 -8.38 14.55
C ILE A 336 -10.85 -9.77 14.94
N LEU A 337 -10.93 -10.69 13.98
CA LEU A 337 -11.42 -12.05 14.21
C LEU A 337 -10.50 -12.84 15.15
N CYS A 338 -9.18 -12.61 15.04
CA CYS A 338 -8.19 -13.23 15.92
C CYS A 338 -7.12 -12.20 16.36
N PRO A 339 -7.36 -11.47 17.48
CA PRO A 339 -6.42 -10.44 17.97
C PRO A 339 -5.05 -10.97 18.39
N THR A 340 -4.92 -12.28 18.62
CA THR A 340 -3.63 -12.93 18.92
C THR A 340 -2.86 -13.38 17.68
N HIS A 341 -3.40 -13.12 16.48
CA HIS A 341 -2.80 -13.49 15.20
C HIS A 341 -1.66 -12.52 14.83
N PHE A 342 -0.53 -12.63 15.55
CA PHE A 342 0.67 -11.79 15.38
C PHE A 342 1.11 -11.61 13.92
N ARG A 343 0.93 -12.64 13.08
CA ARG A 343 1.27 -12.57 11.65
C ARG A 343 0.33 -11.68 10.83
N ALA A 344 -0.95 -11.60 11.18
CA ALA A 344 -1.92 -10.72 10.52
C ALA A 344 -1.62 -9.26 10.89
N LEU A 345 -1.33 -9.02 12.18
CA LEU A 345 -0.89 -7.71 12.68
C LEU A 345 0.41 -7.24 12.00
N LYS A 346 1.41 -8.13 11.85
CA LYS A 346 2.65 -7.82 11.11
C LYS A 346 2.37 -7.46 9.66
N LEU A 347 1.55 -8.27 8.96
CA LEU A 347 1.20 -8.02 7.56
C LEU A 347 0.39 -6.72 7.40
N LEU A 348 -0.56 -6.45 8.30
CA LEU A 348 -1.27 -5.17 8.37
C LEU A 348 -0.29 -4.00 8.52
N GLY A 349 0.65 -4.10 9.47
CA GLY A 349 1.68 -3.09 9.68
C GLY A 349 2.56 -2.84 8.46
N SER A 350 3.03 -3.91 7.81
CA SER A 350 3.78 -3.84 6.56
C SER A 350 2.98 -3.19 5.43
N ALA A 351 1.71 -3.56 5.27
CA ALA A 351 0.82 -3.00 4.25
C ALA A 351 0.56 -1.50 4.49
N LEU A 352 0.29 -1.11 5.75
CA LEU A 352 0.12 0.28 6.18
C LEU A 352 1.37 1.11 5.90
N PHE A 353 2.57 0.58 6.18
CA PHE A 353 3.83 1.19 5.79
C PHE A 353 3.96 1.33 4.26
N GLY A 354 3.52 0.30 3.53
CA GLY A 354 3.47 0.25 2.08
C GLY A 354 2.58 1.31 1.44
N VAL A 355 1.54 1.78 2.14
CA VAL A 355 0.66 2.88 1.69
C VAL A 355 0.97 4.23 2.33
N GLY A 356 1.98 4.32 3.20
CA GLY A 356 2.41 5.57 3.84
C GLY A 356 1.70 5.93 5.14
N GLU A 357 0.87 5.04 5.69
CA GLU A 357 0.14 5.24 6.95
C GLU A 357 1.03 4.84 8.16
N TYR A 358 2.15 5.54 8.32
CA TYR A 358 3.25 5.12 9.22
C TYR A 358 2.84 5.01 10.70
N LYS A 359 2.00 5.91 11.21
CA LYS A 359 1.53 5.87 12.59
C LYS A 359 0.68 4.63 12.87
N ALA A 360 -0.20 4.26 11.95
CA ALA A 360 -1.01 3.06 12.05
C ALA A 360 -0.15 1.80 11.90
N ALA A 361 0.87 1.84 11.02
CA ALA A 361 1.84 0.77 10.86
C ALA A 361 2.59 0.47 12.16
N VAL A 362 3.11 1.50 12.85
CA VAL A 362 3.80 1.37 14.14
C VAL A 362 2.93 0.65 15.16
N LYS A 363 1.67 1.08 15.32
CA LYS A 363 0.73 0.45 16.28
C LYS A 363 0.53 -1.04 15.99
N ALA A 364 0.21 -1.39 14.75
CA ALA A 364 0.00 -2.79 14.36
C ALA A 364 1.26 -3.66 14.56
N LEU A 365 2.46 -3.09 14.33
CA LEU A 365 3.73 -3.80 14.50
C LEU A 365 4.11 -3.96 15.98
N GLU A 366 3.86 -2.95 16.81
CA GLU A 366 4.03 -3.04 18.26
C GLU A 366 3.11 -4.11 18.86
N GLU A 367 1.85 -4.20 18.41
CA GLU A 367 0.93 -5.27 18.79
C GLU A 367 1.42 -6.65 18.31
N ALA A 368 1.92 -6.76 17.08
CA ALA A 368 2.50 -8.00 16.56
C ALA A 368 3.69 -8.47 17.41
N ILE A 369 4.58 -7.55 17.80
CA ILE A 369 5.75 -7.81 18.65
C ILE A 369 5.32 -8.14 20.08
N PHE A 370 4.28 -7.50 20.60
CA PHE A 370 3.74 -7.84 21.92
C PHE A 370 3.25 -9.30 21.96
N MET A 371 2.58 -9.74 20.89
CA MET A 371 2.11 -11.13 20.76
C MET A 371 3.26 -12.12 20.50
N LYS A 372 4.32 -11.71 19.78
CA LYS A 372 5.50 -12.52 19.50
C LYS A 372 6.80 -11.69 19.61
N PRO A 373 7.43 -11.61 20.80
CA PRO A 373 8.57 -10.73 21.03
C PRO A 373 9.83 -11.04 20.23
N ASP A 374 10.02 -12.31 19.82
CA ASP A 374 11.16 -12.82 19.05
C ASP A 374 10.94 -12.74 17.53
N TYR A 375 9.91 -12.03 17.06
CA TYR A 375 9.59 -11.94 15.63
C TYR A 375 10.47 -10.91 14.89
N ALA A 376 11.65 -11.34 14.44
CA ALA A 376 12.66 -10.47 13.81
C ALA A 376 12.10 -9.64 12.63
N ASP A 377 11.27 -10.23 11.77
CA ASP A 377 10.68 -9.54 10.63
C ASP A 377 9.75 -8.37 11.07
N ALA A 378 9.02 -8.51 12.19
CA ALA A 378 8.18 -7.45 12.72
C ALA A 378 9.01 -6.30 13.32
N HIS A 379 10.14 -6.61 13.97
CA HIS A 379 11.09 -5.57 14.41
C HIS A 379 11.67 -4.81 13.22
N CYS A 380 12.05 -5.51 12.15
CA CYS A 380 12.55 -4.88 10.92
C CYS A 380 11.52 -3.89 10.34
N ASP A 381 10.26 -4.31 10.20
CA ASP A 381 9.19 -3.46 9.68
C ASP A 381 8.90 -2.28 10.61
N LEU A 382 8.91 -2.50 11.94
CA LEU A 382 8.69 -1.43 12.93
C LEU A 382 9.77 -0.35 12.81
N ALA A 383 11.03 -0.76 12.71
CA ALA A 383 12.16 0.14 12.55
C ALA A 383 12.05 0.96 11.24
N SER A 384 11.63 0.33 10.15
CA SER A 384 11.34 1.02 8.89
C SER A 384 10.23 2.06 9.04
N ALA A 385 9.15 1.75 9.75
CA ALA A 385 8.06 2.69 10.00
C ALA A 385 8.48 3.87 10.90
N LEU A 386 9.26 3.61 11.95
CA LEU A 386 9.83 4.64 12.83
C LEU A 386 10.77 5.59 12.06
N HIS A 387 11.62 5.04 11.20
CA HIS A 387 12.49 5.86 10.35
C HIS A 387 11.69 6.76 9.40
N ALA A 388 10.61 6.25 8.79
CA ALA A 388 9.73 7.06 7.96
C ALA A 388 9.04 8.20 8.74
N MET A 389 8.81 8.00 10.04
CA MET A 389 8.33 9.02 10.97
C MET A 389 9.43 9.96 11.51
N ARG A 390 10.68 9.80 11.06
CA ARG A 390 11.87 10.55 11.50
C ARG A 390 12.25 10.30 12.97
N GLU A 391 11.87 9.15 13.51
CA GLU A 391 12.29 8.67 14.83
C GLU A 391 13.55 7.79 14.68
N ASP A 392 14.61 8.39 14.13
CA ASP A 392 15.78 7.68 13.61
C ASP A 392 16.57 6.93 14.69
N GLU A 393 16.71 7.48 15.90
CA GLU A 393 17.39 6.82 17.02
C GLU A 393 16.66 5.54 17.46
N ARG A 394 15.33 5.62 17.65
CA ARG A 394 14.51 4.44 17.98
C ARG A 394 14.56 3.41 16.87
N ALA A 395 14.52 3.84 15.60
CA ALA A 395 14.64 2.95 14.46
C ALA A 395 15.96 2.16 14.47
N ILE A 396 17.10 2.80 14.79
CA ILE A 396 18.40 2.10 14.91
C ILE A 396 18.35 1.00 15.97
N GLU A 397 17.79 1.29 17.16
CA GLU A 397 17.70 0.32 18.25
C GLU A 397 16.84 -0.90 17.86
N VAL A 398 15.71 -0.65 17.22
CA VAL A 398 14.80 -1.71 16.78
C VAL A 398 15.40 -2.52 15.61
N PHE A 399 16.09 -1.88 14.66
CA PHE A 399 16.84 -2.61 13.62
C PHE A 399 17.92 -3.51 14.22
N GLN A 400 18.66 -3.02 15.21
CA GLN A 400 19.67 -3.81 15.90
C GLN A 400 19.04 -5.02 16.60
N LYS A 401 17.88 -4.86 17.24
CA LYS A 401 17.13 -5.97 17.82
C LYS A 401 16.71 -7.02 16.79
N ALA A 402 16.24 -6.61 15.61
CA ALA A 402 15.93 -7.54 14.52
C ALA A 402 17.17 -8.35 14.08
N ILE A 403 18.32 -7.69 14.01
CA ILE A 403 19.61 -8.31 13.67
C ILE A 403 20.11 -9.23 14.79
N ASP A 404 19.92 -8.86 16.06
CA ASP A 404 20.32 -9.70 17.20
C ASP A 404 19.49 -10.99 17.25
N LEU A 405 18.20 -10.90 16.95
CA LEU A 405 17.30 -12.05 16.81
C LEU A 405 17.65 -12.92 15.59
N LYS A 406 18.07 -12.30 14.47
CA LYS A 406 18.45 -12.99 13.23
C LYS A 406 19.68 -12.32 12.59
N PRO A 407 20.91 -12.75 12.90
CA PRO A 407 22.15 -12.07 12.47
C PRO A 407 22.34 -11.91 10.95
N GLY A 408 21.72 -12.82 10.17
CA GLY A 408 21.71 -12.81 8.71
C GLY A 408 20.46 -12.19 8.08
N HIS A 409 19.66 -11.42 8.83
CA HIS A 409 18.45 -10.79 8.30
C HIS A 409 18.79 -9.71 7.26
N ILE A 410 18.64 -10.06 5.98
CA ILE A 410 19.05 -9.22 4.84
C ILE A 410 18.36 -7.85 4.87
N ASP A 411 17.03 -7.80 5.03
CA ASP A 411 16.29 -6.53 4.96
C ASP A 411 16.63 -5.59 6.12
N ALA A 412 16.74 -6.10 7.36
CA ALA A 412 17.15 -5.30 8.52
C ALA A 412 18.57 -4.72 8.34
N LEU A 413 19.53 -5.52 7.85
CA LEU A 413 20.87 -5.03 7.54
C LEU A 413 20.86 -3.97 6.43
N TYR A 414 20.13 -4.23 5.34
CA TYR A 414 20.05 -3.32 4.21
C TYR A 414 19.39 -1.98 4.58
N ASN A 415 18.28 -2.03 5.33
CA ASN A 415 17.53 -0.86 5.75
C ASN A 415 18.29 -0.05 6.81
N LEU A 416 18.96 -0.70 7.77
CA LEU A 416 19.84 -0.02 8.73
C LEU A 416 21.03 0.66 8.02
N GLY A 417 21.58 0.01 6.99
CA GLY A 417 22.59 0.63 6.12
C GLY A 417 22.07 1.90 5.43
N GLY A 418 20.82 1.88 4.96
CA GLY A 418 20.14 3.05 4.39
C GLY A 418 19.94 4.17 5.41
N LEU A 419 19.46 3.84 6.61
CA LEU A 419 19.31 4.80 7.70
C LEU A 419 20.66 5.45 8.06
N TYR A 420 21.74 4.68 8.14
CA TYR A 420 23.07 5.26 8.35
C TYR A 420 23.54 6.15 7.20
N MET A 421 23.15 5.87 5.96
CA MET A 421 23.42 6.78 4.83
C MET A 421 22.72 8.13 5.03
N ASP A 422 21.43 8.11 5.38
CA ASP A 422 20.62 9.31 5.55
C ASP A 422 21.11 10.18 6.72
N LEU A 423 21.65 9.54 7.76
CA LEU A 423 22.31 10.20 8.90
C LEU A 423 23.76 10.62 8.62
N GLY A 424 24.29 10.42 7.41
CA GLY A 424 25.68 10.73 7.04
C GLY A 424 26.74 9.84 7.70
N ARG A 425 26.34 8.73 8.33
CA ARG A 425 27.22 7.75 8.98
C ARG A 425 27.74 6.72 7.96
N PHE A 426 28.44 7.23 6.96
CA PHE A 426 28.82 6.48 5.76
C PHE A 426 29.62 5.20 6.02
N GLN A 427 30.54 5.20 6.99
CA GLN A 427 31.32 4.00 7.31
C GLN A 427 30.43 2.85 7.80
N ARG A 428 29.55 3.13 8.77
CA ARG A 428 28.61 2.14 9.30
C ARG A 428 27.64 1.63 8.24
N ALA A 429 27.21 2.51 7.32
CA ALA A 429 26.40 2.10 6.18
C ALA A 429 27.13 1.06 5.31
N SER A 430 28.41 1.31 4.98
CA SER A 430 29.22 0.39 4.16
C SER A 430 29.43 -0.98 4.84
N GLU A 431 29.55 -1.01 6.17
CA GLU A 431 29.66 -2.23 6.97
C GLU A 431 28.36 -3.05 6.88
N MET A 432 27.20 -2.41 7.04
CA MET A 432 25.91 -3.09 6.95
C MET A 432 25.68 -3.69 5.56
N TYR A 433 25.97 -2.94 4.49
CA TYR A 433 25.89 -3.48 3.13
C TYR A 433 26.90 -4.60 2.86
N THR A 434 28.08 -4.57 3.49
CA THR A 434 29.04 -5.67 3.42
C THR A 434 28.48 -6.94 4.08
N ARG A 435 27.78 -6.81 5.21
CA ARG A 435 27.08 -7.95 5.84
C ARG A 435 25.96 -8.50 4.96
N VAL A 436 25.20 -7.64 4.27
CA VAL A 436 24.20 -8.09 3.27
C VAL A 436 24.87 -8.95 2.19
N LEU A 437 26.01 -8.50 1.66
CA LEU A 437 26.75 -9.21 0.61
C LEU A 437 27.41 -10.51 1.10
N ALA A 438 27.69 -10.63 2.40
CA ALA A 438 28.16 -11.88 2.99
C ALA A 438 27.06 -12.96 3.00
N VAL A 439 25.79 -12.56 3.19
CA VAL A 439 24.63 -13.47 3.13
C VAL A 439 24.17 -13.69 1.69
N TRP A 440 24.14 -12.62 0.87
CA TRP A 440 23.72 -12.65 -0.53
C TRP A 440 24.72 -11.94 -1.45
N PRO A 441 25.76 -12.66 -1.93
CA PRO A 441 26.87 -12.08 -2.70
C PRO A 441 26.49 -11.36 -4.01
N ASN A 442 25.37 -11.75 -4.62
CA ASN A 442 24.90 -11.20 -5.90
C ASN A 442 23.86 -10.06 -5.74
N HIS A 443 23.74 -9.48 -4.54
CA HIS A 443 22.79 -8.41 -4.27
C HIS A 443 23.28 -7.04 -4.79
N TRP A 444 23.00 -6.76 -6.06
CA TRP A 444 23.53 -5.58 -6.76
C TRP A 444 23.19 -4.23 -6.12
N ARG A 445 22.02 -4.09 -5.47
CA ARG A 445 21.64 -2.84 -4.79
C ARG A 445 22.50 -2.56 -3.57
N ALA A 446 22.83 -3.60 -2.79
CA ALA A 446 23.71 -3.45 -1.62
C ALA A 446 25.14 -3.15 -2.09
N GLN A 447 25.58 -3.78 -3.18
CA GLN A 447 26.88 -3.48 -3.78
C GLN A 447 26.97 -2.02 -4.25
N LEU A 448 25.92 -1.51 -4.90
CA LEU A 448 25.85 -0.12 -5.32
C LEU A 448 25.82 0.82 -4.12
N ASN A 449 24.95 0.57 -3.14
CA ASN A 449 24.83 1.44 -1.98
C ASN A 449 26.10 1.43 -1.13
N LYS A 450 26.78 0.29 -0.97
CA LYS A 450 28.13 0.21 -0.40
C LYS A 450 29.09 1.15 -1.12
N ALA A 451 29.08 1.15 -2.44
CA ALA A 451 29.94 2.04 -3.21
C ALA A 451 29.62 3.52 -2.97
N VAL A 452 28.32 3.87 -2.88
CA VAL A 452 27.86 5.23 -2.57
C VAL A 452 28.24 5.63 -1.13
N SER A 453 28.13 4.71 -0.16
CA SER A 453 28.60 4.91 1.21
C SER A 453 30.09 5.22 1.24
N LEU A 454 30.91 4.43 0.54
CA LEU A 454 32.36 4.63 0.47
C LEU A 454 32.72 5.98 -0.17
N LEU A 455 31.95 6.45 -1.16
CA LEU A 455 32.12 7.81 -1.70
C LEU A 455 31.82 8.88 -0.64
N GLY A 456 30.74 8.72 0.12
CA GLY A 456 30.40 9.62 1.22
C GLY A 456 31.47 9.66 2.31
N ALA A 457 32.11 8.51 2.60
CA ALA A 457 33.23 8.40 3.53
C ALA A 457 34.56 8.96 2.98
N GLY A 458 34.64 9.30 1.69
CA GLY A 458 35.86 9.77 1.02
C GLY A 458 36.78 8.67 0.49
N GLU A 459 36.40 7.40 0.63
CA GLU A 459 37.16 6.21 0.22
C GLU A 459 37.02 5.92 -1.28
N ASN A 460 37.52 6.83 -2.11
CA ASN A 460 37.29 6.86 -3.55
C ASN A 460 37.79 5.61 -4.31
N GLU A 461 38.89 4.98 -3.90
CA GLU A 461 39.41 3.78 -4.58
C GLU A 461 38.57 2.54 -4.26
N GLU A 462 38.10 2.39 -3.03
CA GLU A 462 37.22 1.28 -2.65
C GLU A 462 35.84 1.42 -3.29
N ALA A 463 35.28 2.63 -3.27
CA ALA A 463 34.05 2.95 -3.97
C ALA A 463 34.11 2.59 -5.47
N LYS A 464 35.24 2.89 -6.13
CA LYS A 464 35.45 2.56 -7.54
C LYS A 464 35.55 1.06 -7.80
N LYS A 465 36.14 0.27 -6.88
CA LYS A 465 36.11 -1.20 -6.96
C LYS A 465 34.66 -1.69 -6.82
N ALA A 466 33.94 -1.19 -5.82
CA ALA A 466 32.56 -1.59 -5.57
C ALA A 466 31.62 -1.23 -6.74
N LEU A 467 31.78 -0.04 -7.35
CA LEU A 467 31.06 0.35 -8.57
C LEU A 467 31.35 -0.57 -9.76
N LYS A 468 32.61 -1.03 -9.92
CA LYS A 468 32.95 -2.00 -10.98
C LYS A 468 32.27 -3.34 -10.76
N GLU A 469 32.14 -3.80 -9.52
CA GLU A 469 31.42 -5.02 -9.17
C GLU A 469 29.92 -4.86 -9.44
N ALA A 470 29.31 -3.76 -9.02
CA ALA A 470 27.91 -3.44 -9.36
C ALA A 470 27.69 -3.35 -10.88
N LEU A 471 28.65 -2.79 -11.63
CA LEU A 471 28.63 -2.76 -13.09
C LEU A 471 28.72 -4.18 -13.69
N LYS A 472 29.58 -5.06 -13.16
CA LYS A 472 29.63 -6.47 -13.61
C LYS A 472 28.31 -7.21 -13.38
N MET A 473 27.61 -6.91 -12.28
CA MET A 473 26.32 -7.54 -11.96
C MET A 473 25.16 -7.03 -12.83
N THR A 474 25.19 -5.76 -13.26
CA THR A 474 24.01 -5.09 -13.86
C THR A 474 24.20 -4.60 -15.30
N ASN A 475 25.45 -4.42 -15.75
CA ASN A 475 25.84 -3.82 -17.03
C ASN A 475 25.17 -2.46 -17.34
N ARG A 476 24.86 -1.66 -16.32
CA ARG A 476 24.19 -0.35 -16.44
C ARG A 476 25.14 0.77 -16.85
N VAL A 477 24.74 1.58 -17.83
CA VAL A 477 25.55 2.68 -18.40
C VAL A 477 25.80 3.79 -17.37
N GLU A 478 24.85 4.04 -16.47
CA GLU A 478 24.98 5.09 -15.44
C GLU A 478 26.15 4.81 -14.48
N LEU A 479 26.42 3.52 -14.20
CA LEU A 479 27.57 3.11 -13.38
C LEU A 479 28.88 3.33 -14.13
N HIS A 480 28.90 3.11 -15.45
CA HIS A 480 30.05 3.43 -16.28
C HIS A 480 30.35 4.94 -16.27
N ASP A 481 29.32 5.77 -16.37
CA ASP A 481 29.45 7.24 -16.30
C ASP A 481 29.94 7.70 -14.93
N ALA A 482 29.42 7.12 -13.84
CA ALA A 482 29.89 7.41 -12.48
C ALA A 482 31.38 7.04 -12.28
N ILE A 483 31.81 5.86 -12.76
CA ILE A 483 33.21 5.43 -12.73
C ILE A 483 34.09 6.37 -13.56
N SER A 484 33.61 6.81 -14.73
CA SER A 484 34.32 7.75 -15.60
C SER A 484 34.46 9.13 -14.96
N HIS A 485 33.42 9.62 -14.28
CA HIS A 485 33.44 10.85 -13.53
C HIS A 485 34.44 10.81 -12.37
N LEU A 486 34.44 9.74 -11.58
CA LEU A 486 35.42 9.54 -10.50
C LEU A 486 36.87 9.58 -11.01
N LYS A 487 37.15 8.96 -12.16
CA LYS A 487 38.48 9.05 -12.80
C LYS A 487 38.84 10.49 -13.18
N GLN A 488 37.89 11.30 -13.64
CA GLN A 488 38.13 12.69 -13.98
C GLN A 488 38.42 13.55 -12.75
N LEU A 489 37.72 13.31 -11.64
CA LEU A 489 37.98 13.98 -10.35
C LEU A 489 39.39 13.67 -9.84
N GLN A 490 39.79 12.39 -9.88
CA GLN A 490 41.14 11.95 -9.47
C GLN A 490 42.24 12.59 -10.34
N LYS A 491 42.06 12.66 -11.67
CA LYS A 491 43.02 13.31 -12.58
C LYS A 491 43.19 14.82 -12.28
N LYS A 492 42.19 15.48 -11.70
CA LYS A 492 42.25 16.90 -11.35
C LYS A 492 42.90 17.17 -9.99
N LYS A 493 42.78 16.25 -9.02
CA LYS A 493 43.49 16.32 -7.71
C LYS A 493 45.02 16.20 -7.84
N ASN A 494 45.52 15.58 -8.92
CA ASN A 494 46.96 15.44 -9.17
C ASN A 494 47.64 16.68 -9.77
N LYS A 495 47.00 17.87 -9.79
CA LYS A 495 47.69 19.14 -10.03
C LYS A 495 47.95 19.80 -8.66
N PRO A 496 49.21 20.06 -8.27
CA PRO A 496 49.51 20.62 -6.96
C PRO A 496 49.10 22.10 -6.95
N ASN A 497 48.08 22.43 -6.18
CA ASN A 497 47.92 23.76 -5.62
C ASN A 497 47.49 23.56 -4.16
N GLY A 498 48.22 24.23 -3.27
CA GLY A 498 48.37 23.89 -1.86
C GLY A 498 47.10 23.87 -1.02
N ASP A 499 47.25 23.20 0.11
CA ASP A 499 46.28 23.02 1.19
C ASP A 499 45.70 24.36 1.65
N THR A 500 44.47 24.65 1.23
CA THR A 500 43.55 25.52 1.98
C THR A 500 42.45 24.65 2.58
N PRO A 501 41.91 25.01 3.76
CA PRO A 501 40.86 24.24 4.41
C PRO A 501 39.68 24.01 3.46
N GLU A 502 39.10 22.81 3.47
CA GLU A 502 37.97 22.44 2.61
C GLU A 502 36.74 23.31 2.91
N GLU A 503 36.69 24.50 2.32
CA GLU A 503 35.47 25.29 2.21
C GLU A 503 34.48 24.52 1.31
N SER A 504 33.21 24.48 1.72
CA SER A 504 32.13 23.89 0.91
C SER A 504 32.21 24.37 -0.55
N PRO A 505 32.12 23.47 -1.55
CA PRO A 505 32.28 23.82 -2.97
C PRO A 505 31.18 24.77 -3.50
N PHE A 506 30.13 24.98 -2.71
CA PHE A 506 29.05 25.90 -2.99
C PHE A 506 28.53 26.57 -1.71
N VAL A 507 27.85 27.70 -1.89
CA VAL A 507 27.07 28.36 -0.84
C VAL A 507 25.59 28.34 -1.21
N ILE A 508 24.73 28.23 -0.20
CA ILE A 508 23.27 28.35 -0.36
C ILE A 508 22.90 29.81 -0.18
N VAL A 509 22.21 30.37 -1.15
CA VAL A 509 21.85 31.78 -1.20
C VAL A 509 20.33 31.92 -1.11
N GLU A 510 19.86 32.99 -0.46
CA GLU A 510 18.43 33.27 -0.26
C GLU A 510 17.70 33.53 -1.59
N PRO A 511 16.38 33.21 -1.68
CA PRO A 511 15.61 33.38 -2.93
C PRO A 511 15.58 34.82 -3.45
N SER A 512 15.56 35.82 -2.58
CA SER A 512 15.49 37.25 -2.92
C SER A 512 16.66 37.75 -3.77
N LYS A 513 17.82 37.09 -3.65
CA LYS A 513 19.08 37.40 -4.36
C LYS A 513 19.14 36.78 -5.76
N PHE A 514 18.21 35.92 -6.12
CA PHE A 514 18.08 35.36 -7.46
C PHE A 514 17.13 36.23 -8.28
N LYS A 515 17.66 36.91 -9.29
CA LYS A 515 16.89 37.72 -10.23
C LYS A 515 16.80 37.01 -11.59
N THR A 516 15.63 37.06 -12.21
CA THR A 516 15.39 36.49 -13.54
C THR A 516 15.75 37.49 -14.63
N VAL A 517 16.19 36.99 -15.78
CA VAL A 517 16.47 37.79 -16.98
C VAL A 517 15.40 37.49 -18.02
N GLY A 518 14.46 38.43 -18.16
CA GLY A 518 13.30 38.32 -19.04
C GLY A 518 12.25 37.33 -18.55
N ASP A 519 11.06 37.42 -19.15
CA ASP A 519 9.85 36.73 -18.70
C ASP A 519 9.88 35.21 -18.89
N LYS A 520 10.84 34.70 -19.67
CA LYS A 520 10.99 33.26 -19.94
C LYS A 520 11.74 32.50 -18.86
N THR A 521 12.45 33.20 -17.98
CA THR A 521 13.27 32.56 -16.93
C THR A 521 12.39 32.26 -15.73
N THR A 522 12.24 30.98 -15.38
CA THR A 522 11.42 30.57 -14.22
C THR A 522 12.01 31.06 -12.91
N VAL A 523 11.13 31.54 -12.03
CA VAL A 523 11.47 31.98 -10.68
C VAL A 523 11.89 30.78 -9.84
N ARG A 524 12.91 30.95 -8.99
CA ARG A 524 13.48 29.87 -8.19
C ARG A 524 12.44 29.11 -7.35
N GLN A 525 11.58 29.83 -6.64
CA GLN A 525 10.58 29.24 -5.74
C GLN A 525 9.55 28.41 -6.53
N GLU A 526 9.06 28.96 -7.64
CA GLU A 526 8.17 28.26 -8.55
C GLU A 526 8.83 26.98 -9.11
N LEU A 527 10.10 27.05 -9.52
CA LEU A 527 10.81 25.84 -9.98
C LEU A 527 10.90 24.79 -8.87
N ALA A 528 11.17 25.19 -7.62
CA ALA A 528 11.26 24.25 -6.51
C ALA A 528 9.94 23.49 -6.30
N SER A 529 8.80 24.21 -6.28
CA SER A 529 7.48 23.60 -6.18
C SER A 529 7.16 22.71 -7.39
N ALA A 530 7.47 23.18 -8.60
CA ALA A 530 7.22 22.42 -9.82
C ALA A 530 8.03 21.12 -9.87
N LEU A 531 9.29 21.13 -9.39
CA LEU A 531 10.11 19.93 -9.30
C LEU A 531 9.55 18.90 -8.30
N GLN A 532 8.92 19.33 -7.21
CA GLN A 532 8.23 18.43 -6.28
C GLN A 532 7.02 17.76 -6.95
N ILE A 533 6.21 18.54 -7.68
CA ILE A 533 5.08 18.01 -8.46
C ILE A 533 5.57 17.03 -9.54
N ARG A 534 6.66 17.38 -10.25
CA ARG A 534 7.31 16.50 -11.22
C ARG A 534 7.81 15.20 -10.58
N ALA A 535 8.33 15.25 -9.36
CA ALA A 535 8.75 14.05 -8.64
C ALA A 535 7.55 13.12 -8.38
N LEU A 536 6.42 13.67 -7.91
CA LEU A 536 5.18 12.91 -7.75
C LEU A 536 4.69 12.33 -9.08
N GLN A 537 4.60 13.13 -10.15
CA GLN A 537 4.21 12.64 -11.48
C GLN A 537 5.12 11.53 -12.00
N LYS A 538 6.42 11.57 -11.69
CA LYS A 538 7.39 10.54 -12.07
C LYS A 538 7.17 9.26 -11.26
N VAL A 539 6.99 9.35 -9.95
CA VAL A 539 6.76 8.18 -9.08
C VAL A 539 5.41 7.54 -9.40
N ALA A 540 4.34 8.34 -9.42
CA ALA A 540 2.97 7.87 -9.67
C ALA A 540 2.66 7.60 -11.16
N ARG A 541 3.58 7.96 -12.07
CA ARG A 541 3.43 7.80 -13.53
C ARG A 541 2.20 8.52 -14.12
N LEU A 542 1.67 9.51 -13.41
CA LEU A 542 0.45 10.24 -13.78
C LEU A 542 0.60 11.02 -15.10
N SER A 543 1.81 11.41 -15.49
CA SER A 543 2.04 12.03 -16.81
C SER A 543 1.72 11.11 -18.00
N ARG A 544 1.58 9.80 -17.77
CA ARG A 544 1.14 8.81 -18.78
C ARG A 544 -0.35 8.47 -18.65
N CYS A 545 -1.00 8.86 -17.57
CA CYS A 545 -2.44 8.70 -17.39
C CYS A 545 -3.14 9.77 -18.23
N ASN A 546 -3.84 9.38 -19.30
CA ASN A 546 -4.60 10.34 -20.10
C ASN A 546 -5.73 10.91 -19.25
N VAL A 547 -5.81 12.24 -19.15
CA VAL A 547 -6.82 12.93 -18.35
C VAL A 547 -8.26 12.58 -18.77
N GLU A 548 -8.50 12.22 -20.04
CA GLU A 548 -9.82 11.73 -20.50
C GLU A 548 -10.30 10.47 -19.77
N LEU A 549 -9.40 9.66 -19.24
CA LEU A 549 -9.79 8.47 -18.47
C LEU A 549 -10.52 8.88 -17.20
N LEU A 550 -10.17 10.01 -16.57
CA LEU A 550 -10.89 10.51 -15.40
C LEU A 550 -12.36 10.81 -15.76
N LYS A 551 -12.57 11.47 -16.89
CA LYS A 551 -13.91 11.76 -17.41
C LYS A 551 -14.70 10.49 -17.70
N LYS A 552 -14.05 9.47 -18.27
CA LYS A 552 -14.65 8.17 -18.54
C LYS A 552 -15.09 7.48 -17.24
N GLU A 553 -14.21 7.42 -16.24
CA GLU A 553 -14.53 6.80 -14.95
C GLU A 553 -15.67 7.52 -14.24
N MET A 554 -15.75 8.86 -14.30
CA MET A 554 -16.88 9.62 -13.76
C MET A 554 -18.22 9.30 -14.45
N SER A 555 -18.21 8.97 -15.74
CA SER A 555 -19.43 8.62 -16.49
C SER A 555 -19.84 7.15 -16.34
N GLU A 556 -18.89 6.26 -16.07
CA GLU A 556 -19.12 4.81 -15.99
C GLU A 556 -19.35 4.32 -14.55
N HIS A 557 -18.84 5.04 -13.53
CA HIS A 557 -19.06 4.71 -12.13
C HIS A 557 -20.14 5.60 -11.53
N ASP A 558 -21.28 5.00 -11.20
CA ASP A 558 -22.25 5.63 -10.33
C ASP A 558 -21.86 5.34 -8.88
N VAL A 559 -21.21 6.30 -8.23
CA VAL A 559 -20.94 6.21 -6.78
C VAL A 559 -22.17 6.71 -6.06
N PRO A 560 -22.80 5.88 -5.20
CA PRO A 560 -23.97 6.30 -4.44
C PRO A 560 -23.69 7.58 -3.66
N VAL A 561 -24.66 8.48 -3.65
CA VAL A 561 -24.61 9.67 -2.81
C VAL A 561 -24.69 9.24 -1.34
N SER A 562 -23.72 9.69 -0.56
CA SER A 562 -23.68 9.52 0.89
C SER A 562 -23.74 10.88 1.56
N TYR A 563 -24.32 10.94 2.75
CA TYR A 563 -24.37 12.16 3.54
C TYR A 563 -23.25 12.05 4.58
N SER A 564 -22.20 12.86 4.44
CA SER A 564 -21.21 12.99 5.51
C SER A 564 -21.84 13.74 6.69
N GLY A 565 -21.29 13.65 7.91
CA GLY A 565 -21.83 14.29 9.13
C GLY A 565 -21.92 15.84 9.12
N THR A 566 -21.87 16.45 7.95
CA THR A 566 -22.27 17.84 7.70
C THR A 566 -23.70 17.95 7.12
N GLY A 567 -24.37 16.83 6.81
CA GLY A 567 -25.69 16.80 6.14
C GLY A 567 -25.65 17.11 4.65
N VAL A 568 -24.45 17.23 4.06
CA VAL A 568 -24.25 17.58 2.65
C VAL A 568 -24.09 16.30 1.82
N PRO A 569 -24.93 16.05 0.79
CA PRO A 569 -24.75 14.90 -0.09
C PRO A 569 -23.44 14.99 -0.89
N GLU A 570 -22.60 13.97 -0.73
CA GLU A 570 -21.29 13.82 -1.37
C GLU A 570 -21.20 12.44 -2.04
N LYS A 571 -20.57 12.36 -3.22
CA LYS A 571 -20.19 11.07 -3.85
C LYS A 571 -18.96 10.51 -3.14
N SER A 572 -19.17 9.95 -1.95
CA SER A 572 -18.09 9.51 -1.06
C SER A 572 -17.68 8.06 -1.33
N ILE A 573 -16.37 7.81 -1.39
CA ILE A 573 -15.79 6.48 -1.60
C ILE A 573 -14.73 6.17 -0.53
N ARG A 574 -14.65 4.91 -0.09
CA ARG A 574 -13.56 4.45 0.79
C ARG A 574 -12.24 4.34 0.01
N LYS A 575 -11.10 4.64 0.64
CA LYS A 575 -9.76 4.53 0.03
C LYS A 575 -9.49 3.18 -0.67
N PRO A 576 -9.84 2.00 -0.10
CA PRO A 576 -9.71 0.71 -0.77
C PRO A 576 -10.49 0.62 -2.09
N ASN A 577 -11.75 1.09 -2.12
CA ASN A 577 -12.57 1.06 -3.32
C ASN A 577 -12.04 2.05 -4.38
N LEU A 578 -11.47 3.18 -3.96
CA LEU A 578 -10.79 4.12 -4.84
C LEU A 578 -9.54 3.50 -5.48
N GLU A 579 -8.85 2.58 -4.80
CA GLU A 579 -7.69 1.86 -5.33
C GLU A 579 -8.05 1.08 -6.60
N GLU A 580 -9.27 0.53 -6.69
CA GLU A 580 -9.75 -0.16 -7.89
C GLU A 580 -9.87 0.78 -9.10
N ILE A 581 -10.36 2.00 -8.86
CA ILE A 581 -10.43 3.06 -9.89
C ILE A 581 -9.00 3.45 -10.30
N LEU A 582 -8.12 3.68 -9.34
CA LEU A 582 -6.69 3.94 -9.59
C LEU A 582 -6.06 2.82 -10.43
N ARG A 583 -6.42 1.56 -10.17
CA ARG A 583 -5.93 0.42 -10.94
C ARG A 583 -6.39 0.44 -12.39
N LYS A 584 -7.61 0.90 -12.68
CA LYS A 584 -8.10 1.10 -14.05
C LYS A 584 -7.35 2.24 -14.73
N LEU A 585 -7.23 3.39 -14.06
CA LEU A 585 -6.52 4.57 -14.54
C LEU A 585 -5.03 4.30 -14.85
N LEU A 586 -4.41 3.46 -14.03
CA LEU A 586 -2.99 3.10 -14.10
C LEU A 586 -2.77 1.64 -14.53
N SER A 587 -3.68 1.08 -15.31
CA SER A 587 -3.66 -0.33 -15.76
C SER A 587 -2.39 -0.74 -16.54
N PHE A 588 -1.63 0.24 -17.04
CA PHE A 588 -0.34 0.03 -17.70
C PHE A 588 0.83 -0.23 -16.73
N LEU A 589 0.61 -0.12 -15.42
CA LEU A 589 1.62 -0.38 -14.40
C LEU A 589 1.63 -1.85 -13.98
N LYS A 590 2.83 -2.38 -13.74
CA LYS A 590 3.03 -3.66 -13.05
C LYS A 590 2.69 -3.52 -11.56
N PRO A 591 2.27 -4.59 -10.85
CA PRO A 591 1.93 -4.57 -9.42
C PRO A 591 2.87 -3.74 -8.54
N ASP A 592 4.18 -4.03 -8.53
CA ASP A 592 5.15 -3.31 -7.70
C ASP A 592 5.22 -1.81 -8.00
N THR A 593 5.10 -1.44 -9.29
CA THR A 593 5.12 -0.02 -9.69
C THR A 593 3.80 0.67 -9.37
N PHE A 594 2.70 -0.07 -9.44
CA PHE A 594 1.38 0.42 -9.08
C PHE A 594 1.31 0.69 -7.57
N GLN A 595 1.80 -0.22 -6.73
CA GLN A 595 1.92 0.00 -5.28
C GLN A 595 2.72 1.28 -4.97
N GLY A 596 3.88 1.47 -5.62
CA GLY A 596 4.66 2.70 -5.44
C GLY A 596 3.92 3.97 -5.89
N ALA A 597 3.07 3.87 -6.91
CA ALA A 597 2.22 4.97 -7.36
C ALA A 597 1.10 5.28 -6.35
N VAL A 598 0.41 4.23 -5.85
CA VAL A 598 -0.65 4.36 -4.84
C VAL A 598 -0.09 4.95 -3.55
N LYS A 599 1.09 4.50 -3.09
CA LYS A 599 1.77 5.09 -1.93
C LYS A 599 1.96 6.60 -2.09
N ALA A 600 2.53 7.03 -3.22
CA ALA A 600 2.80 8.44 -3.47
C ALA A 600 1.51 9.27 -3.59
N ILE A 601 0.45 8.70 -4.17
CA ILE A 601 -0.89 9.31 -4.25
C ILE A 601 -1.52 9.39 -2.85
N ASN A 602 -1.41 8.35 -2.03
CA ASN A 602 -1.97 8.33 -0.67
C ASN A 602 -1.30 9.39 0.20
N GLU A 603 0.04 9.41 0.23
CA GLU A 603 0.82 10.36 1.04
C GLU A 603 0.59 11.83 0.66
N ARG A 604 0.41 12.12 -0.63
CA ARG A 604 0.32 13.51 -1.12
C ARG A 604 -1.10 14.01 -1.32
N ILE A 605 -2.00 13.15 -1.78
CA ILE A 605 -3.35 13.54 -2.21
C ILE A 605 -4.39 13.03 -1.20
N LEU A 606 -4.43 11.72 -0.95
CA LEU A 606 -5.53 11.14 -0.18
C LEU A 606 -5.46 11.50 1.31
N SER A 607 -4.25 11.66 1.87
CA SER A 607 -4.03 12.12 3.24
C SER A 607 -4.56 13.54 3.49
N VAL A 608 -4.46 14.42 2.49
CA VAL A 608 -4.97 15.80 2.54
C VAL A 608 -6.48 15.82 2.33
N LEU A 609 -7.02 14.92 1.51
CA LEU A 609 -8.47 14.84 1.29
C LEU A 609 -9.22 14.15 2.43
N ASP A 610 -8.57 13.29 3.20
CA ASP A 610 -9.10 12.58 4.36
C ASP A 610 -8.65 13.24 5.68
N GLU A 611 -8.87 14.56 5.82
CA GLU A 611 -8.41 15.34 6.99
C GLU A 611 -8.90 14.78 8.33
N ASN A 612 -10.12 14.20 8.34
CA ASN A 612 -10.75 13.65 9.53
C ASN A 612 -10.30 12.21 9.84
N GLY A 613 -9.48 11.59 8.99
CA GLY A 613 -9.06 10.19 9.15
C GLY A 613 -10.21 9.18 9.05
N SER A 614 -11.29 9.55 8.37
CA SER A 614 -12.49 8.73 8.16
C SER A 614 -12.26 7.54 7.21
N GLY A 615 -11.19 7.59 6.40
CA GLY A 615 -10.94 6.65 5.32
C GLY A 615 -11.84 6.86 4.09
N ARG A 616 -12.68 7.89 4.10
CA ARG A 616 -13.63 8.25 3.04
C ARG A 616 -13.25 9.54 2.34
N LEU A 617 -13.56 9.64 1.05
CA LEU A 617 -13.11 10.72 0.17
C LEU A 617 -14.23 11.15 -0.77
N ASP A 618 -14.34 12.45 -1.04
CA ASP A 618 -15.16 12.98 -2.13
C ASP A 618 -14.49 12.65 -3.49
N LEU A 619 -15.12 11.76 -4.26
CA LEU A 619 -14.55 11.26 -5.51
C LEU A 619 -14.43 12.35 -6.59
N GLY A 620 -15.38 13.29 -6.64
CA GLY A 620 -15.34 14.40 -7.59
C GLY A 620 -14.17 15.34 -7.28
N MET A 621 -13.96 15.65 -5.99
CA MET A 621 -12.81 16.43 -5.54
C MET A 621 -11.48 15.72 -5.83
N PHE A 622 -11.42 14.41 -5.62
CA PHE A 622 -10.25 13.60 -5.95
C PHE A 622 -9.89 13.70 -7.44
N PHE A 623 -10.85 13.50 -8.35
CA PHE A 623 -10.61 13.63 -9.79
C PHE A 623 -10.17 15.05 -10.18
N ALA A 624 -10.80 16.07 -9.58
CA ALA A 624 -10.44 17.46 -9.83
C ALA A 624 -8.97 17.74 -9.43
N ILE A 625 -8.52 17.26 -8.28
CA ILE A 625 -7.13 17.42 -7.82
C ILE A 625 -6.14 16.61 -8.66
N LEU A 626 -6.54 15.44 -9.17
CA LEU A 626 -5.66 14.60 -9.98
C LEU A 626 -5.47 15.15 -11.41
N ALA A 627 -6.51 15.77 -11.99
CA ALA A 627 -6.54 16.18 -13.39
C ALA A 627 -5.38 17.10 -13.84
N PRO A 628 -4.96 18.14 -13.09
CA PRO A 628 -3.85 19.03 -13.49
C PRO A 628 -2.52 18.31 -13.75
N ILE A 629 -2.27 17.20 -13.05
CA ILE A 629 -1.01 16.45 -13.11
C ILE A 629 -1.08 15.18 -13.98
N CYS A 630 -2.23 14.90 -14.58
CA CYS A 630 -2.39 13.85 -15.60
C CYS A 630 -1.75 14.24 -16.93
N GLY A 631 -1.56 13.29 -17.83
CA GLY A 631 -1.14 13.55 -19.22
C GLY A 631 -2.28 14.12 -20.08
N GLY A 632 -1.94 15.05 -20.98
CA GLY A 632 -2.89 15.68 -21.91
C GLY A 632 -2.65 17.19 -22.09
N PRO A 633 -3.37 17.86 -23.00
CA PRO A 633 -3.26 19.32 -23.17
C PRO A 633 -3.70 20.08 -21.90
N PRO A 634 -3.04 21.19 -21.52
CA PRO A 634 -3.35 21.92 -20.28
C PRO A 634 -4.82 22.36 -20.18
N GLU A 635 -5.37 22.91 -21.26
CA GLU A 635 -6.78 23.33 -21.33
C GLU A 635 -7.75 22.18 -21.05
N ARG A 636 -7.41 20.98 -21.51
CA ARG A 636 -8.25 19.80 -21.29
C ARG A 636 -8.17 19.30 -19.86
N ARG A 637 -6.99 19.38 -19.23
CA ARG A 637 -6.80 19.08 -17.81
C ARG A 637 -7.62 20.02 -16.93
N LYS A 638 -7.58 21.33 -17.19
CA LYS A 638 -8.38 22.35 -16.49
C LYS A 638 -9.88 22.10 -16.68
N ARG A 639 -10.30 21.77 -17.91
CA ARG A 639 -11.70 21.47 -18.21
C ARG A 639 -12.22 20.27 -17.45
N ILE A 640 -11.45 19.19 -17.39
CA ILE A 640 -11.86 17.98 -16.67
C ILE A 640 -11.87 18.21 -15.16
N ALA A 641 -10.96 19.03 -14.62
CA ALA A 641 -11.04 19.44 -13.22
C ALA A 641 -12.35 20.18 -12.92
N PHE A 642 -12.76 21.11 -13.78
CA PHE A 642 -14.05 21.82 -13.65
C PHE A 642 -15.25 20.88 -13.80
N ASP A 643 -15.25 20.02 -14.83
CA ASP A 643 -16.32 19.03 -15.06
C ASP A 643 -16.44 18.08 -13.84
N ALA A 644 -15.33 17.70 -13.19
CA ALA A 644 -15.32 16.87 -11.98
C ALA A 644 -15.96 17.55 -10.76
N LEU A 645 -15.79 18.87 -10.62
CA LEU A 645 -16.43 19.65 -9.56
C LEU A 645 -17.94 19.83 -9.81
N LEU A 646 -18.35 19.97 -11.07
CA LEU A 646 -19.78 20.00 -11.45
C LEU A 646 -20.48 18.65 -11.25
N TRP A 647 -19.77 17.54 -11.46
CA TRP A 647 -20.33 16.19 -11.29
C TRP A 647 -20.64 15.83 -9.83
N ARG A 648 -20.20 16.64 -8.87
CA ARG A 648 -20.52 16.46 -7.44
C ARG A 648 -22.03 16.71 -7.21
N PRO A 649 -22.69 15.97 -6.29
CA PRO A 649 -24.14 16.05 -6.07
C PRO A 649 -24.67 17.47 -5.81
N MET A 650 -23.83 18.33 -5.22
CA MET A 650 -24.15 19.73 -4.93
C MET A 650 -24.40 20.62 -6.16
N ASN A 651 -24.03 20.18 -7.36
CA ASN A 651 -23.98 20.99 -8.57
C ASN A 651 -24.75 20.38 -9.76
N GLU A 652 -25.60 19.37 -9.53
CA GLU A 652 -26.24 18.58 -10.61
C GLU A 652 -27.19 19.37 -11.52
N ASP A 653 -27.69 20.53 -11.09
CA ASP A 653 -28.69 21.33 -11.83
C ASP A 653 -28.13 22.52 -12.64
N GLY A 654 -26.81 22.66 -12.82
CA GLY A 654 -26.23 23.87 -13.42
C GLY A 654 -24.95 23.71 -14.26
N ALA A 655 -24.78 24.57 -15.26
CA ALA A 655 -23.53 24.72 -16.02
C ALA A 655 -22.43 25.49 -15.26
N ASN A 656 -22.75 26.00 -14.08
CA ASN A 656 -21.89 26.84 -13.26
C ASN A 656 -21.64 26.19 -11.89
N LEU A 657 -20.45 26.42 -11.34
CA LEU A 657 -19.95 25.84 -10.10
C LEU A 657 -20.21 26.78 -8.93
N LYS A 658 -20.64 26.29 -7.76
CA LYS A 658 -20.70 27.13 -6.55
C LYS A 658 -19.32 27.68 -6.19
N LYS A 659 -19.23 28.98 -5.88
CA LYS A 659 -17.95 29.64 -5.56
C LYS A 659 -17.26 29.04 -4.33
N VAL A 660 -18.03 28.57 -3.35
CA VAL A 660 -17.51 27.85 -2.17
C VAL A 660 -16.74 26.60 -2.58
N ASP A 661 -17.26 25.82 -3.52
CA ASP A 661 -16.61 24.60 -4.03
C ASP A 661 -15.35 24.92 -4.82
N ALA A 662 -15.41 25.94 -5.70
CA ALA A 662 -14.23 26.41 -6.44
C ALA A 662 -13.12 26.85 -5.48
N THR A 663 -13.46 27.60 -4.44
CA THR A 663 -12.53 28.08 -3.42
C THR A 663 -11.96 26.92 -2.59
N ARG A 664 -12.80 25.97 -2.17
CA ARG A 664 -12.39 24.76 -1.46
C ARG A 664 -11.41 23.93 -2.30
N TYR A 665 -11.71 23.74 -3.58
CA TYR A 665 -10.83 23.05 -4.52
C TYR A 665 -9.47 23.74 -4.65
N ILE A 666 -9.41 25.06 -4.86
CA ILE A 666 -8.14 25.78 -4.98
C ILE A 666 -7.30 25.68 -3.70
N LYS A 667 -7.93 25.79 -2.52
CA LYS A 667 -7.26 25.60 -1.23
C LYS A 667 -6.64 24.19 -1.11
N LEU A 668 -7.43 23.14 -1.39
CA LEU A 668 -6.96 21.75 -1.33
C LEU A 668 -5.86 21.47 -2.39
N LEU A 669 -6.04 21.96 -3.61
CA LEU A 669 -5.08 21.80 -4.70
C LEU A 669 -3.72 22.39 -4.32
N ARG A 670 -3.70 23.55 -3.67
CA ARG A 670 -2.48 24.17 -3.14
C ARG A 670 -1.91 23.39 -1.97
N ALA A 671 -2.73 22.96 -1.01
CA ALA A 671 -2.27 22.15 0.11
C ALA A 671 -1.56 20.86 -0.35
N VAL A 672 -2.06 20.24 -1.42
CA VAL A 672 -1.48 19.03 -2.03
C VAL A 672 -0.17 19.31 -2.78
N TYR A 673 -0.11 20.37 -3.60
CA TYR A 673 0.95 20.55 -4.60
C TYR A 673 1.90 21.73 -4.37
N VAL A 674 1.51 22.72 -3.56
CA VAL A 674 2.26 23.95 -3.29
C VAL A 674 2.40 24.10 -1.77
N PRO A 675 3.45 23.51 -1.16
CA PRO A 675 3.70 23.67 0.26
C PRO A 675 3.92 25.15 0.57
N SER A 676 3.04 25.75 1.39
CA SER A 676 3.10 27.16 1.71
C SER A 676 4.40 27.52 2.45
N GLN A 677 5.01 28.65 2.08
CA GLN A 677 5.85 29.40 3.01
C GLN A 677 4.90 30.01 4.06
N GLY A 678 4.76 29.34 5.20
CA GLY A 678 3.93 29.80 6.31
C GLY A 678 2.59 29.07 6.42
N VAL A 679 2.47 28.26 7.47
CA VAL A 679 1.31 27.42 7.81
C VAL A 679 0.16 28.25 8.42
N SER A 680 0.07 29.57 8.15
CA SER A 680 -0.82 30.47 8.91
C SER A 680 -2.15 30.81 8.23
N GLU A 681 -2.46 30.29 7.04
CA GLU A 681 -3.72 30.59 6.34
C GLU A 681 -4.68 29.39 6.26
N LEU A 682 -4.38 28.31 7.00
CA LEU A 682 -5.25 27.12 7.11
C LEU A 682 -6.39 27.29 8.12
N MET A 683 -6.51 28.45 8.77
CA MET A 683 -7.63 28.76 9.67
C MET A 683 -8.35 30.02 9.21
N GLU A 684 -9.37 29.82 8.39
CA GLU A 684 -10.64 30.57 8.41
C GLU A 684 -11.53 29.99 7.29
N VAL A 685 -12.17 28.85 7.58
CA VAL A 685 -13.49 28.55 7.02
C VAL A 685 -14.49 28.88 8.13
N ARG A 686 -14.57 30.17 8.49
CA ARG A 686 -15.80 30.66 9.11
C ARG A 686 -16.78 30.89 7.97
N GLY A 687 -17.94 30.26 8.07
CA GLY A 687 -18.92 30.07 7.00
C GLY A 687 -19.07 31.27 6.08
N ASP A 688 -18.37 31.21 4.95
CA ASP A 688 -18.59 32.14 3.86
C ASP A 688 -19.84 31.66 3.13
N VAL A 689 -20.95 32.35 3.37
CA VAL A 689 -22.29 32.01 2.86
C VAL A 689 -22.45 32.48 1.40
N ASP A 690 -21.35 32.63 0.67
CA ASP A 690 -21.34 33.13 -0.71
C ASP A 690 -21.86 32.05 -1.66
N THR A 691 -23.17 32.04 -1.88
CA THR A 691 -23.87 31.12 -2.80
C THR A 691 -23.73 31.53 -4.27
N SER A 692 -22.82 32.45 -4.62
CA SER A 692 -22.60 32.84 -6.01
C SER A 692 -22.08 31.68 -6.85
N MET A 693 -22.42 31.73 -8.13
CA MET A 693 -22.05 30.75 -9.13
C MET A 693 -20.85 31.26 -9.94
N VAL A 694 -19.95 30.35 -10.31
CA VAL A 694 -18.71 30.57 -11.03
C VAL A 694 -18.79 29.82 -12.35
N SER A 695 -18.70 30.56 -13.45
CA SER A 695 -18.60 30.02 -14.80
C SER A 695 -17.21 29.40 -15.05
N PHE A 696 -17.07 28.61 -16.12
CA PHE A 696 -15.77 28.04 -16.49
C PHE A 696 -14.69 29.13 -16.70
N SER A 697 -15.05 30.27 -17.29
CA SER A 697 -14.11 31.37 -17.53
C SER A 697 -13.62 32.01 -16.22
N GLU A 698 -14.51 32.21 -15.25
CA GLU A 698 -14.13 32.74 -13.93
C GLU A 698 -13.30 31.71 -13.15
N PHE A 699 -13.62 30.42 -13.25
CA PHE A 699 -12.82 29.35 -12.69
C PHE A 699 -11.39 29.34 -13.25
N LEU A 700 -11.21 29.56 -14.56
CA LEU A 700 -9.87 29.67 -15.17
C LEU A 700 -9.07 30.82 -14.57
N VAL A 701 -9.69 31.97 -14.31
CA VAL A 701 -9.03 33.11 -13.65
C VAL A 701 -8.58 32.72 -12.25
N MET A 702 -9.44 32.06 -11.46
CA MET A 702 -9.08 31.57 -10.12
C MET A 702 -7.97 30.51 -10.16
N PHE A 703 -8.02 29.62 -11.16
CA PHE A 703 -7.06 28.52 -11.30
C PHE A 703 -5.68 29.01 -11.77
N ASP A 704 -5.63 29.94 -12.72
CA ASP A 704 -4.37 30.44 -13.28
C ASP A 704 -3.74 31.56 -12.45
N ASP A 705 -4.37 31.99 -11.37
CA ASP A 705 -3.82 32.98 -10.45
C ASP A 705 -2.46 32.50 -9.89
N PRO A 706 -1.38 33.30 -10.05
CA PRO A 706 -0.04 32.90 -9.63
C PRO A 706 0.14 32.89 -8.11
N ASP A 707 -0.60 33.73 -7.39
CA ASP A 707 -0.43 33.94 -5.96
C ASP A 707 -1.39 33.05 -5.17
N TRP A 708 -2.65 32.95 -5.62
CA TRP A 708 -3.76 32.29 -4.92
C TRP A 708 -4.27 31.03 -5.61
N GLY A 709 -3.90 30.78 -6.87
CA GLY A 709 -4.34 29.64 -7.67
C GLY A 709 -3.29 28.55 -7.85
N PHE A 710 -3.34 27.89 -9.01
CA PHE A 710 -2.39 26.90 -9.53
C PHE A 710 -1.64 27.44 -10.77
N GLY A 711 -1.23 28.70 -10.72
CA GLY A 711 -0.46 29.36 -11.80
C GLY A 711 0.88 28.70 -12.15
N ILE A 712 1.31 27.65 -11.44
CA ILE A 712 2.53 26.87 -11.71
C ILE A 712 2.43 25.93 -12.93
N MET A 713 1.22 25.74 -13.47
CA MET A 713 0.96 24.80 -14.56
C MET A 713 1.82 25.01 -15.83
N PRO A 714 2.05 26.24 -16.33
CA PRO A 714 2.94 26.47 -17.47
C PRO A 714 4.37 25.98 -17.23
N THR A 715 4.91 26.21 -16.02
CA THR A 715 6.23 25.70 -15.62
C THR A 715 6.25 24.19 -15.56
N LEU A 716 5.17 23.55 -15.06
CA LEU A 716 5.04 22.09 -15.06
C LEU A 716 5.10 21.51 -16.47
N VAL A 717 4.31 22.05 -17.40
CA VAL A 717 4.26 21.62 -18.81
C VAL A 717 5.62 21.83 -19.50
N LYS A 718 6.31 22.92 -19.19
CA LYS A 718 7.69 23.15 -19.67
C LYS A 718 8.65 22.06 -19.17
N LEU A 719 8.56 21.65 -17.91
CA LEU A 719 9.40 20.58 -17.36
C LEU A 719 9.05 19.20 -17.94
N GLU A 720 7.77 18.91 -18.19
CA GLU A 720 7.31 17.68 -18.83
C GLU A 720 7.95 17.47 -20.22
N THR A 721 8.06 18.56 -21.00
CA THR A 721 8.67 18.53 -22.34
C THR A 721 10.20 18.58 -22.30
N GLY A 722 10.80 19.20 -21.27
CA GLY A 722 12.23 19.42 -21.14
C GLY A 722 13.06 18.27 -20.56
N ASP A 723 12.45 17.30 -19.87
CA ASP A 723 13.16 16.24 -19.10
C ASP A 723 14.22 15.43 -19.87
N ARG A 724 14.19 15.44 -21.21
CA ARG A 724 15.13 14.70 -22.07
C ARG A 724 16.14 15.58 -22.80
N ASN A 725 16.03 16.90 -22.69
CA ASN A 725 16.90 17.85 -23.40
C ASN A 725 18.28 17.87 -22.73
N ARG A 726 19.33 17.55 -23.48
CA ARG A 726 20.71 17.56 -23.00
C ARG A 726 21.48 18.76 -23.56
N HIS A 727 22.19 19.47 -22.70
CA HIS A 727 23.01 20.63 -23.06
C HIS A 727 24.46 20.25 -23.43
N GLY A 728 24.63 19.26 -24.31
CA GLY A 728 25.96 18.81 -24.79
C GLY A 728 26.92 18.41 -23.65
N LYS A 729 28.16 18.96 -23.67
CA LYS A 729 29.17 18.77 -22.61
C LYS A 729 29.06 19.78 -21.46
N THR A 730 27.98 20.57 -21.41
CA THR A 730 27.83 21.60 -20.38
C THR A 730 27.48 20.96 -19.04
N MET A 731 28.32 21.25 -18.04
CA MET A 731 28.18 20.70 -16.69
C MET A 731 27.64 21.77 -15.74
N CYS A 732 26.86 21.35 -14.74
CA CYS A 732 26.48 22.20 -13.62
C CYS A 732 27.75 22.62 -12.86
N ALA A 733 27.85 23.90 -12.49
CA ALA A 733 28.99 24.44 -11.79
C ALA A 733 29.09 23.96 -10.33
N VAL A 734 27.97 23.53 -9.75
CA VAL A 734 27.88 23.01 -8.38
C VAL A 734 28.05 21.50 -8.37
N CYS A 735 27.08 20.74 -8.88
CA CYS A 735 27.11 19.27 -8.79
C CYS A 735 27.99 18.58 -9.83
N ARG A 736 28.56 19.33 -10.79
CA ARG A 736 29.45 18.83 -11.84
C ARG A 736 28.87 17.71 -12.71
N TYR A 737 27.53 17.53 -12.71
CA TYR A 737 26.82 16.63 -13.62
C TYR A 737 26.45 17.33 -14.94
N PRO A 738 26.34 16.59 -16.06
CA PRO A 738 25.81 17.13 -17.32
C PRO A 738 24.40 17.69 -17.10
N ILE A 739 24.11 18.87 -17.66
CA ILE A 739 22.80 19.50 -17.49
C ILE A 739 21.78 18.84 -18.43
N ILE A 740 20.72 18.31 -17.82
CA ILE A 740 19.53 17.75 -18.48
C ILE A 740 18.31 18.57 -18.04
N GLY A 741 17.43 18.91 -18.97
CA GLY A 741 16.35 19.86 -18.74
C GLY A 741 16.82 21.31 -18.91
N SER A 742 16.16 22.24 -18.21
CA SER A 742 16.51 23.66 -18.30
C SER A 742 17.91 23.95 -17.78
N ARG A 743 18.61 24.84 -18.50
CA ARG A 743 19.93 25.35 -18.14
C ARG A 743 19.81 26.80 -17.67
N PHE A 744 20.17 27.06 -16.42
CA PHE A 744 20.22 28.41 -15.85
C PHE A 744 21.64 28.94 -15.94
N LYS A 745 21.87 29.94 -16.81
CA LYS A 745 23.16 30.61 -16.95
C LYS A 745 23.16 31.91 -16.17
N GLU A 746 24.15 32.10 -15.30
CA GLU A 746 24.36 33.38 -14.64
C GLU A 746 25.02 34.36 -15.62
N ILE A 747 24.55 35.61 -15.67
CA ILE A 747 24.95 36.56 -16.72
C ILE A 747 26.31 37.20 -16.43
N LYS A 748 26.67 37.49 -15.17
CA LYS A 748 27.93 38.18 -14.85
C LYS A 748 29.15 37.24 -14.86
N SER A 749 29.04 36.10 -14.19
CA SER A 749 30.10 35.10 -14.00
C SER A 749 30.01 33.91 -14.95
N HIS A 750 28.95 33.83 -15.78
CA HIS A 750 28.79 32.85 -16.86
C HIS A 750 28.80 31.36 -16.46
N PHE A 751 28.68 31.05 -15.17
CA PHE A 751 28.51 29.66 -14.73
C PHE A 751 27.08 29.16 -15.00
N ASN A 752 26.91 27.84 -15.04
CA ASN A 752 25.64 27.19 -15.36
C ASN A 752 25.17 26.34 -14.19
N LEU A 753 23.87 26.37 -13.91
CA LEU A 753 23.21 25.51 -12.93
C LEU A 753 22.18 24.62 -13.63
N CYS A 754 22.03 23.39 -13.12
CA CYS A 754 20.89 22.54 -13.44
C CYS A 754 19.67 22.94 -12.62
N ASN A 755 18.49 22.43 -12.99
CA ASN A 755 17.22 22.62 -12.29
C ASN A 755 17.35 22.51 -10.76
N GLN A 756 17.95 21.42 -10.28
CA GLN A 756 18.07 21.14 -8.85
C GLN A 756 18.95 22.16 -8.12
N CYS A 757 20.14 22.46 -8.64
CA CYS A 757 21.04 23.41 -7.99
C CYS A 757 20.48 24.84 -8.01
N TYR A 758 19.78 25.23 -9.08
CA TYR A 758 19.12 26.52 -9.16
C TYR A 758 17.95 26.62 -8.18
N SER A 759 17.06 25.62 -8.13
CA SER A 759 15.90 25.62 -7.20
C SER A 759 16.34 25.61 -5.72
N GLU A 760 17.41 24.89 -5.39
CA GLU A 760 17.99 24.85 -4.06
C GLU A 760 18.80 26.12 -3.70
N GLY A 761 19.06 27.02 -4.66
CA GLY A 761 19.83 28.24 -4.43
C GLY A 761 21.33 28.01 -4.25
N LYS A 762 21.85 26.90 -4.78
CA LYS A 762 23.27 26.56 -4.70
C LYS A 762 24.06 27.32 -5.75
N VAL A 763 25.05 28.10 -5.32
CA VAL A 763 26.00 28.80 -6.21
C VAL A 763 27.44 28.46 -5.84
N PRO A 764 28.38 28.43 -6.80
CA PRO A 764 29.78 28.12 -6.49
C PRO A 764 30.37 29.15 -5.53
N SER A 765 31.14 28.69 -4.53
CA SER A 765 31.77 29.55 -3.52
C SER A 765 32.75 30.57 -4.12
N THR A 766 33.33 30.26 -5.29
CA THR A 766 34.24 31.14 -6.04
C THR A 766 33.57 32.38 -6.64
N PHE A 767 32.24 32.41 -6.74
CA PHE A 767 31.50 33.50 -7.39
C PHE A 767 30.49 34.13 -6.42
N LYS A 768 30.91 34.49 -5.20
CA LYS A 768 30.07 35.23 -4.25
C LYS A 768 29.69 36.60 -4.82
N GLN A 769 28.40 36.88 -4.89
CA GLN A 769 27.82 38.14 -5.36
C GLN A 769 26.65 38.51 -4.44
N GLU A 770 26.33 39.81 -4.35
CA GLU A 770 25.13 40.27 -3.62
C GLU A 770 23.84 39.82 -4.32
N GLU A 771 23.81 39.89 -5.65
CA GLU A 771 22.70 39.46 -6.50
C GLU A 771 23.19 38.68 -7.71
N TYR A 772 22.42 37.66 -8.08
CA TYR A 772 22.68 36.80 -9.23
C TYR A 772 21.57 36.96 -10.26
N ARG A 773 21.95 37.19 -11.52
CA ARG A 773 20.99 37.33 -12.63
C ARG A 773 21.08 36.11 -13.52
N PHE A 774 20.01 35.32 -13.56
CA PHE A 774 19.96 34.08 -14.34
C PHE A 774 19.11 34.23 -15.59
N LYS A 775 19.58 33.61 -16.67
CA LYS A 775 18.81 33.39 -17.89
C LYS A 775 18.63 31.90 -18.12
N GLU A 776 17.40 31.50 -18.36
CA GLU A 776 17.05 30.11 -18.66
C GLU A 776 17.17 29.80 -20.15
N TYR A 777 17.65 28.60 -20.47
CA TYR A 777 17.63 28.04 -21.82
C TYR A 777 17.03 26.64 -21.76
N GLY A 778 16.02 26.35 -22.59
CA GLY A 778 15.39 25.04 -22.66
C GLY A 778 16.08 24.06 -23.61
N ASN A 779 16.92 24.56 -24.51
CA ASN A 779 17.74 23.78 -25.44
C ASN A 779 18.98 24.57 -25.91
N GLU A 780 19.92 23.91 -26.59
CA GLU A 780 21.12 24.54 -27.15
C GLU A 780 20.82 25.53 -28.30
N GLY A 781 19.72 25.33 -29.03
CA GLY A 781 19.33 26.22 -30.12
C GLY A 781 18.99 27.64 -29.63
N GLU A 782 18.28 27.75 -28.51
CA GLU A 782 17.99 29.03 -27.84
C GLU A 782 19.27 29.70 -27.35
N ALA A 783 20.19 28.92 -26.78
CA ALA A 783 21.49 29.42 -26.34
C ALA A 783 22.33 29.97 -27.50
N MET A 784 22.28 29.31 -28.65
CA MET A 784 23.02 29.71 -29.85
C MET A 784 22.41 30.97 -30.49
N LYS A 785 21.08 31.05 -30.60
CA LYS A 785 20.37 32.23 -31.11
C LYS A 785 20.72 33.48 -30.31
N ASP A 786 20.75 33.35 -28.98
CA ASP A 786 21.09 34.44 -28.06
C ASP A 786 22.53 34.96 -28.26
N LYS A 787 23.49 34.04 -28.47
CA LYS A 787 24.87 34.41 -28.84
C LYS A 787 24.91 35.15 -30.17
N CYS A 788 24.16 34.69 -31.18
CA CYS A 788 24.12 35.33 -32.50
C CYS A 788 23.47 36.72 -32.48
N THR A 789 22.43 36.94 -31.66
CA THR A 789 21.80 38.26 -31.52
C THR A 789 22.73 39.29 -30.88
N CYS A 790 23.65 38.88 -30.00
CA CYS A 790 24.68 39.77 -29.46
C CYS A 790 25.69 40.25 -30.52
N PHE A 791 25.87 39.53 -31.64
CA PHE A 791 26.75 39.96 -32.73
C PHE A 791 26.09 40.97 -33.70
N ASN A 792 24.76 41.09 -33.70
CA ASN A 792 24.02 42.03 -34.56
C ASN A 792 23.79 43.42 -33.91
N LEU A 793 24.32 43.65 -32.70
CA LEU A 793 24.18 44.92 -31.95
C LEU A 793 25.53 45.61 -31.70
N GLN A 794 26.45 45.57 -32.67
CA GLN A 794 27.50 46.59 -32.75
C GLN A 794 26.99 47.74 -33.64
N PRO A 795 26.78 48.96 -33.10
CA PRO A 795 26.48 50.11 -33.96
C PRO A 795 27.71 50.36 -34.84
N ARG A 796 27.52 50.35 -36.16
CA ARG A 796 28.47 51.00 -37.07
C ARG A 796 28.49 52.47 -36.68
N ASN A 797 29.56 52.90 -36.00
CA ASN A 797 29.98 54.29 -36.03
C ASN A 797 30.35 54.61 -37.48
N GLU A 798 29.40 55.16 -38.24
CA GLU A 798 29.69 55.89 -39.46
C GLU A 798 29.72 57.39 -39.12
N SER A 799 30.94 57.88 -38.89
CA SER A 799 31.28 59.29 -38.84
C SER A 799 31.84 59.73 -40.19
N ARG A 800 30.98 60.26 -41.07
CA ARG A 800 31.13 61.45 -41.93
C ARG A 800 30.10 61.47 -43.04
#